data_AF-A0A2V2SCQ2-F1
#
_entry.id   AF-A0A2V2SCQ2-F1
#
_cell.length_a   1.000
_cell.length_b   1.000
_cell.length_c   1.000
_cell.angle_alpha   90.00
_cell.angle_beta   90.00
_cell.angle_gamma   90.00
#
_symmetry.space_group_name_H-M   'P 1'
#
loop_
_entity.id
_entity.type
_entity.pdbx_description
1 polymer ?
#
loop_
_entity_poly.entity_id
_entity_poly.type
_entity_poly.pdbx_seq_one_letter_code
_entity_poly.pdbx_strand_id
1 'polypeptide(L)'
;MGNSFFVTTRTRRRAGEFFVTSGGLIVTGCLMRTCHRVLSVAALFGIMFSIAERGSGTNVAGAEARGEVIFKYCGKWPKHVRGPVYGLQVVGKHVYAVLMGSGLVIYEITPTGDLLQKGVWPVAGVWSVCVRGHYAYLGLESDGLAIIDIRSPEKPYLVGRFKEAKRIQSLDVYRDIAFLPNDSDGSRGILLVNVANPATPVKLGEIQTGAAVRGFAVSGDHAFIASVASGNSGLQIFNCRDPANPKRVGEFQTRGLAIAVSIFRNRAYLLESPDCLRILDVSDPSRPMLMGSLAAIEDSYSHWDCIWISGKYAYLGGYSDLDVVDVSDPKNPRLAKRIQGARARSIAGAEHWLISGGDVTLSAFDITDPHKPMLRGDLPIFGYANDVKFQGHYAFLADGGCLRVLDVSNPGLPRAVTHAETRGFAEAVCIVGKLAFVVDSYCPDGPMISETTPSFGLQIFDISDPTRLIKVNESSVATHNHFSRVAVATGCAYLLDGRFDLVDLSDLKHPRLQHYSDTTNRFGFKELCVVSNRLYGVGWEGIHIFDLTRPLQPRLLGTYSHHTNNLYFEFGSVDLAWPHAYVGSAEHGIEILDVENPSKPKLVGSANSDGAVASLQVAGNYLVAVDEVGVKAFNITNPAHPVLAGQSAIREINNNIHMPLRVRVLNNFAYVCSWRDLIVLEMQMQSRR
;
A
#
# COMPACT_ATOMS: atom_id res chain seq x y z
N MET A 1 10.02 -63.69 -27.67
CA MET A 1 10.15 -64.45 -26.41
C MET A 1 9.59 -63.57 -25.30
N GLY A 2 8.52 -63.82 -24.59
CA GLY A 2 7.65 -64.98 -24.43
C GLY A 2 7.03 -64.80 -23.05
N ASN A 3 5.71 -64.58 -22.98
CA ASN A 3 4.77 -65.14 -22.01
C ASN A 3 3.56 -64.23 -21.78
N SER A 4 2.47 -64.69 -22.38
CA SER A 4 1.08 -64.37 -22.13
C SER A 4 0.62 -65.03 -20.83
N PHE A 5 -0.22 -64.36 -20.05
CA PHE A 5 -1.28 -65.03 -19.31
C PHE A 5 -2.58 -64.24 -19.45
N PHE A 6 -3.58 -64.90 -20.05
CA PHE A 6 -4.98 -64.50 -20.11
C PHE A 6 -5.69 -65.06 -18.89
N VAL A 7 -6.51 -64.25 -18.21
CA VAL A 7 -7.76 -64.71 -17.59
C VAL A 7 -8.87 -63.74 -17.96
N THR A 8 -9.84 -64.25 -18.71
CA THR A 8 -11.11 -63.62 -19.08
C THR A 8 -12.21 -63.96 -18.09
N THR A 9 -13.05 -62.98 -17.73
CA THR A 9 -14.55 -63.02 -17.77
C THR A 9 -15.07 -61.73 -17.11
N ARG A 10 -15.60 -60.75 -17.88
CA ARG A 10 -16.93 -60.61 -18.54
C ARG A 10 -17.86 -59.66 -17.76
N THR A 11 -18.01 -58.44 -18.34
CA THR A 11 -19.25 -57.68 -18.62
C THR A 11 -20.10 -57.16 -17.43
N ARG A 12 -20.59 -55.90 -17.38
CA ARG A 12 -21.14 -55.05 -18.47
C ARG A 12 -21.33 -53.57 -18.02
N ARG A 13 -20.91 -52.63 -18.90
CA ARG A 13 -21.48 -51.29 -19.30
C ARG A 13 -21.82 -50.24 -18.21
N ARG A 14 -21.54 -48.92 -18.33
CA ARG A 14 -21.33 -48.02 -19.50
C ARG A 14 -20.73 -46.67 -19.03
N ALA A 15 -19.78 -46.15 -19.82
CA ALA A 15 -19.37 -44.76 -20.16
C ALA A 15 -19.78 -43.55 -19.28
N GLY A 16 -18.95 -42.51 -19.10
CA GLY A 16 -17.98 -41.95 -20.05
C GLY A 16 -16.83 -41.13 -19.47
N GLU A 17 -15.89 -40.85 -20.36
CA GLU A 17 -14.52 -40.37 -20.17
C GLU A 17 -14.40 -38.85 -19.99
N PHE A 18 -13.37 -38.42 -19.25
CA PHE A 18 -12.65 -37.16 -19.51
C PHE A 18 -11.14 -37.47 -19.51
N PHE A 19 -10.48 -37.20 -20.63
CA PHE A 19 -9.04 -37.27 -20.82
C PHE A 19 -8.35 -36.07 -20.15
N VAL A 20 -7.26 -36.32 -19.41
CA VAL A 20 -6.26 -35.30 -19.05
C VAL A 20 -4.91 -35.77 -19.59
N THR A 21 -4.38 -35.04 -20.56
CA THR A 21 -3.02 -35.21 -21.07
C THR A 21 -2.04 -34.43 -20.21
N SER A 22 -0.93 -35.09 -19.88
CA SER A 22 0.20 -34.55 -19.10
C SER A 22 1.32 -34.05 -20.01
N GLY A 23 1.97 -32.98 -19.56
CA GLY A 23 3.21 -32.43 -20.11
C GLY A 23 3.30 -30.95 -19.70
N GLY A 24 4.32 -30.43 -19.03
CA GLY A 24 5.62 -30.92 -18.61
C GLY A 24 6.41 -29.65 -18.32
N LEU A 25 6.55 -29.26 -17.05
CA LEU A 25 7.30 -28.05 -16.67
C LEU A 25 8.69 -28.47 -16.18
N ILE A 26 9.70 -28.16 -16.98
CA ILE A 26 11.12 -28.28 -16.63
C ILE A 26 11.47 -27.08 -15.75
N VAL A 27 11.74 -27.31 -14.47
CA VAL A 27 12.39 -26.33 -13.58
C VAL A 27 13.83 -26.79 -13.41
N THR A 28 14.77 -26.09 -14.04
CA THR A 28 16.20 -26.20 -13.75
C THR A 28 16.48 -25.57 -12.39
N GLY A 29 16.95 -26.38 -11.46
CA GLY A 29 17.33 -25.96 -10.11
C GLY A 29 18.72 -25.34 -10.04
N CYS A 30 18.92 -24.53 -9.01
CA CYS A 30 20.20 -24.43 -8.33
C CYS A 30 20.00 -24.37 -6.82
N LEU A 31 20.89 -25.08 -6.13
CA LEU A 31 20.83 -25.52 -4.73
C LEU A 31 21.02 -24.39 -3.71
N MET A 32 20.25 -24.44 -2.60
CA MET A 32 20.83 -24.57 -1.25
C MET A 32 19.91 -25.38 -0.34
N ARG A 33 20.39 -26.58 0.03
CA ARG A 33 20.07 -27.32 1.27
C ARG A 33 20.63 -26.45 2.43
N THR A 34 20.08 -26.32 3.65
CA THR A 34 19.40 -27.28 4.52
C THR A 34 18.91 -26.51 5.76
N CYS A 35 17.65 -26.63 6.16
CA CYS A 35 17.28 -26.97 7.55
C CYS A 35 15.81 -27.42 7.60
N HIS A 36 15.60 -28.60 8.17
CA HIS A 36 14.37 -29.37 8.13
C HIS A 36 13.47 -29.10 9.35
N ARG A 37 12.16 -29.30 9.13
CA ARG A 37 11.05 -29.53 10.09
C ARG A 37 10.36 -28.29 10.66
N VAL A 38 9.27 -27.84 10.02
CA VAL A 38 7.86 -28.09 10.41
C VAL A 38 6.99 -27.82 9.17
N LEU A 39 6.43 -28.87 8.57
CA LEU A 39 5.44 -28.78 7.51
C LEU A 39 4.56 -30.02 7.65
N SER A 40 3.30 -29.82 8.09
CA SER A 40 2.10 -30.56 7.66
C SER A 40 1.00 -30.59 8.75
N VAL A 41 0.06 -29.62 8.74
CA VAL A 41 -1.37 -29.82 9.13
C VAL A 41 -2.35 -28.88 8.38
N ALA A 42 -1.92 -27.78 7.74
CA ALA A 42 -2.84 -26.78 7.17
C ALA A 42 -3.55 -27.12 5.83
N ALA A 43 -3.56 -28.38 5.39
CA ALA A 43 -4.12 -28.75 4.09
C ALA A 43 -5.10 -29.93 4.21
N LEU A 44 -6.31 -29.69 4.74
CA LEU A 44 -7.43 -30.65 4.61
C LEU A 44 -8.86 -30.10 4.85
N PHE A 45 -9.08 -28.79 5.03
CA PHE A 45 -10.44 -28.22 5.23
C PHE A 45 -10.92 -27.26 4.13
N GLY A 46 -10.37 -27.34 2.93
CA GLY A 46 -10.84 -26.57 1.77
C GLY A 46 -11.30 -27.49 0.65
N ILE A 47 -12.56 -27.95 0.70
CA ILE A 47 -13.44 -28.31 -0.43
C ILE A 47 -14.81 -28.61 0.18
N MET A 48 -15.75 -27.68 0.02
CA MET A 48 -17.22 -27.86 -0.09
C MET A 48 -17.89 -26.54 0.29
N PHE A 49 -18.09 -25.65 -0.68
CA PHE A 49 -19.30 -24.84 -0.88
C PHE A 49 -19.01 -23.86 -2.02
N SER A 50 -19.29 -24.33 -3.25
CA SER A 50 -19.55 -23.48 -4.40
C SER A 50 -20.88 -23.94 -4.98
N ILE A 51 -21.67 -23.00 -5.49
CA ILE A 51 -23.01 -23.07 -6.08
C ILE A 51 -24.09 -22.44 -5.17
N ALA A 52 -24.32 -21.14 -5.35
CA ALA A 52 -25.60 -20.59 -5.84
C ALA A 52 -25.62 -19.05 -5.75
N GLU A 53 -25.19 -18.36 -6.81
CA GLU A 53 -25.67 -17.02 -7.10
C GLU A 53 -26.53 -17.07 -8.37
N ARG A 54 -27.83 -16.81 -8.22
CA ARG A 54 -28.62 -16.07 -9.22
C ARG A 54 -29.69 -15.23 -8.53
N GLY A 55 -29.74 -13.97 -8.97
CA GLY A 55 -30.54 -12.85 -8.48
C GLY A 55 -31.93 -13.13 -7.92
N SER A 56 -32.25 -12.43 -6.84
CA SER A 56 -33.45 -11.62 -6.74
C SER A 56 -33.26 -10.57 -5.66
N GLY A 57 -33.56 -9.31 -6.00
CA GLY A 57 -33.65 -8.24 -5.03
C GLY A 57 -34.75 -8.58 -4.04
N THR A 58 -34.36 -8.85 -2.80
CA THR A 58 -35.26 -8.81 -1.66
C THR A 58 -34.52 -8.09 -0.54
N ASN A 59 -35.16 -7.03 -0.03
CA ASN A 59 -34.82 -6.44 1.25
C ASN A 59 -34.96 -7.54 2.30
N VAL A 60 -33.88 -8.24 2.60
CA VAL A 60 -33.82 -9.11 3.77
C VAL A 60 -33.59 -8.18 4.96
N ALA A 61 -34.69 -7.67 5.50
CA ALA A 61 -34.77 -7.29 6.90
C ALA A 61 -34.53 -8.57 7.72
N GLY A 62 -33.26 -8.92 7.90
CA GLY A 62 -32.84 -9.96 8.82
C GLY A 62 -33.15 -9.45 10.22
N ALA A 63 -33.88 -10.24 10.99
CA ALA A 63 -34.23 -9.93 12.36
C ALA A 63 -32.95 -9.69 13.19
N GLU A 64 -32.62 -8.42 13.41
CA GLU A 64 -31.67 -8.01 14.44
C GLU A 64 -32.28 -8.44 15.78
N ALA A 65 -31.65 -9.40 16.45
CA ALA A 65 -31.88 -9.58 17.87
C ALA A 65 -31.68 -8.21 18.52
N ARG A 66 -32.71 -7.68 19.20
CA ARG A 66 -32.67 -6.40 19.91
C ARG A 66 -31.67 -6.50 21.07
N GLY A 67 -30.39 -6.35 20.75
CA GLY A 67 -29.31 -6.23 21.71
C GLY A 67 -29.38 -4.90 22.44
N GLU A 68 -28.82 -4.87 23.66
CA GLU A 68 -28.60 -3.67 24.47
C GLU A 68 -27.74 -2.62 23.75
N VAL A 69 -26.91 -3.04 22.79
CA VAL A 69 -26.04 -2.19 21.98
C VAL A 69 -26.38 -2.34 20.50
N ILE A 70 -26.59 -1.22 19.81
CA ILE A 70 -26.72 -1.15 18.36
C ILE A 70 -25.51 -0.43 17.78
N PHE A 71 -24.80 -1.07 16.85
CA PHE A 71 -23.71 -0.43 16.10
C PHE A 71 -24.25 0.27 14.86
N LYS A 72 -24.19 1.59 14.84
CA LYS A 72 -24.57 2.41 13.69
C LYS A 72 -23.33 2.83 12.91
N TYR A 73 -23.28 2.50 11.62
CA TYR A 73 -22.20 2.94 10.74
C TYR A 73 -22.21 4.47 10.58
N CYS A 74 -21.11 5.13 10.95
CA CYS A 74 -20.97 6.58 10.84
C CYS A 74 -20.19 6.99 9.58
N GLY A 75 -19.29 6.13 9.10
CA GLY A 75 -18.45 6.40 7.95
C GLY A 75 -17.14 5.64 8.00
N LYS A 76 -16.28 5.95 7.04
CA LYS A 76 -14.90 5.47 6.99
C LYS A 76 -13.95 6.57 6.59
N TRP A 77 -12.69 6.40 6.96
CA TRP A 77 -11.60 7.29 6.60
C TRP A 77 -10.47 6.49 5.90
N PRO A 78 -9.87 7.04 4.83
CA PRO A 78 -10.26 8.26 4.16
C PRO A 78 -11.48 8.05 3.26
N LYS A 79 -12.08 9.15 2.81
CA LYS A 79 -13.23 9.11 1.89
C LYS A 79 -12.82 9.05 0.41
N HIS A 80 -11.54 9.30 0.11
CA HIS A 80 -11.01 9.24 -1.24
C HIS A 80 -10.39 7.87 -1.52
N VAL A 81 -10.27 7.56 -2.81
CA VAL A 81 -9.73 6.29 -3.27
C VAL A 81 -8.21 6.21 -3.08
N ARG A 82 -7.70 4.99 -2.83
CA ARG A 82 -6.31 4.72 -2.48
C ARG A 82 -5.57 3.87 -3.52
N GLY A 83 -4.28 4.08 -3.66
CA GLY A 83 -3.37 3.30 -4.49
C GLY A 83 -2.13 4.11 -4.85
N PRO A 84 -0.96 3.46 -4.99
CA PRO A 84 0.21 4.10 -5.58
C PRO A 84 -0.10 4.64 -6.97
N VAL A 85 0.50 5.78 -7.33
CA VAL A 85 0.26 6.43 -8.63
C VAL A 85 1.20 5.90 -9.70
N TYR A 86 0.67 5.36 -10.79
CA TYR A 86 1.48 4.89 -11.94
C TYR A 86 1.57 5.88 -13.10
N GLY A 87 0.60 6.79 -13.19
CA GLY A 87 0.56 7.77 -14.27
C GLY A 87 -0.22 9.00 -13.85
N LEU A 88 0.30 10.15 -14.28
CA LEU A 88 -0.30 11.45 -14.03
C LEU A 88 -0.34 12.25 -15.32
N GLN A 89 -1.42 13.03 -15.45
CA GLN A 89 -1.45 14.16 -16.35
C GLN A 89 -2.26 15.30 -15.76
N VAL A 90 -1.78 16.53 -15.95
CA VAL A 90 -2.49 17.74 -15.55
C VAL A 90 -2.99 18.45 -16.82
N VAL A 91 -4.29 18.81 -16.84
CA VAL A 91 -4.89 19.60 -17.93
C VAL A 91 -5.74 20.72 -17.31
N GLY A 92 -5.25 21.95 -17.45
CA GLY A 92 -5.80 23.09 -16.71
C GLY A 92 -5.75 22.83 -15.21
N LYS A 93 -6.90 22.95 -14.53
CA LYS A 93 -7.03 22.69 -13.09
C LYS A 93 -7.25 21.22 -12.71
N HIS A 94 -7.37 20.30 -13.68
CA HIS A 94 -7.68 18.90 -13.40
C HIS A 94 -6.41 18.03 -13.41
N VAL A 95 -6.28 17.18 -12.40
CA VAL A 95 -5.26 16.12 -12.31
C VAL A 95 -5.93 14.79 -12.60
N TYR A 96 -5.45 14.10 -13.62
CA TYR A 96 -5.86 12.76 -13.97
C TYR A 96 -4.79 11.81 -13.46
N ALA A 97 -5.12 11.04 -12.43
CA ALA A 97 -4.21 10.12 -11.78
C ALA A 97 -4.70 8.69 -11.95
N VAL A 98 -3.81 7.79 -12.35
CA VAL A 98 -4.10 6.35 -12.34
C VAL A 98 -3.49 5.73 -11.09
N LEU A 99 -4.36 5.26 -10.20
CA LEU A 99 -4.00 4.68 -8.92
C LEU A 99 -4.17 3.17 -9.00
N MET A 100 -3.14 2.42 -8.63
CA MET A 100 -3.20 0.95 -8.60
C MET A 100 -4.36 0.48 -7.73
N GLY A 101 -5.23 -0.37 -8.27
CA GLY A 101 -6.40 -0.89 -7.56
C GLY A 101 -7.60 0.05 -7.48
N SER A 102 -7.46 1.33 -7.86
CA SER A 102 -8.54 2.32 -7.86
C SER A 102 -8.97 2.79 -9.24
N GLY A 103 -8.12 2.63 -10.27
CA GLY A 103 -8.44 3.03 -11.63
C GLY A 103 -8.05 4.48 -11.93
N LEU A 104 -8.82 5.14 -12.81
CA LEU A 104 -8.65 6.56 -13.10
C LEU A 104 -9.37 7.39 -12.05
N VAL A 105 -8.64 8.32 -11.43
CA VAL A 105 -9.15 9.24 -10.43
C VAL A 105 -8.89 10.66 -10.90
N ILE A 106 -9.94 11.47 -10.91
CA ILE A 106 -9.87 12.85 -11.38
C ILE A 106 -9.96 13.77 -10.17
N TYR A 107 -8.92 14.58 -9.97
CA TYR A 107 -8.87 15.61 -8.94
C TYR A 107 -8.96 17.00 -9.57
N GLU A 108 -9.48 17.95 -8.81
CA GLU A 108 -9.37 19.38 -9.10
C GLU A 108 -8.37 20.00 -8.12
N ILE A 109 -7.36 20.68 -8.64
CA ILE A 109 -6.40 21.45 -7.82
C ILE A 109 -7.06 22.80 -7.49
N THR A 110 -7.21 23.10 -6.20
CA THR A 110 -7.68 24.42 -5.77
C THR A 110 -6.59 25.48 -5.93
N PRO A 111 -6.93 26.79 -5.91
CA PRO A 111 -5.92 27.85 -5.87
C PRO A 111 -4.98 27.77 -4.65
N THR A 112 -5.40 27.10 -3.57
CA THR A 112 -4.59 26.85 -2.38
C THR A 112 -3.71 25.60 -2.50
N GLY A 113 -3.88 24.79 -3.56
CA GLY A 113 -3.12 23.57 -3.85
C GLY A 113 -3.77 22.28 -3.35
N ASP A 114 -4.95 22.34 -2.74
CA ASP A 114 -5.67 21.15 -2.28
C ASP A 114 -6.16 20.32 -3.48
N LEU A 115 -6.05 19.00 -3.37
CA LEU A 115 -6.50 18.06 -4.40
C LEU A 115 -7.87 17.50 -4.03
N LEU A 116 -8.91 18.00 -4.70
CA LEU A 116 -10.29 17.60 -4.45
C LEU A 116 -10.72 16.52 -5.43
N GLN A 117 -11.02 15.31 -4.94
CA GLN A 117 -11.52 14.23 -5.79
C GLN A 117 -12.88 14.62 -6.41
N LYS A 118 -12.96 14.63 -7.74
CA LYS A 118 -14.16 14.93 -8.52
C LYS A 118 -14.90 13.69 -8.97
N GLY A 119 -14.16 12.69 -9.47
CA GLY A 119 -14.75 11.46 -9.97
C GLY A 119 -13.74 10.33 -10.09
N VAL A 120 -14.27 9.14 -10.28
CA VAL A 120 -13.51 7.89 -10.38
C VAL A 120 -14.10 7.06 -11.51
N TRP A 121 -13.24 6.52 -12.37
CA TRP A 121 -13.58 5.42 -13.25
C TRP A 121 -12.85 4.16 -12.77
N PRO A 122 -13.54 3.26 -12.04
CA PRO A 122 -12.90 2.14 -11.38
C PRO A 122 -12.47 1.08 -12.40
N VAL A 123 -11.19 0.72 -12.37
CA VAL A 123 -10.62 -0.36 -13.17
C VAL A 123 -9.39 -0.94 -12.46
N ALA A 124 -9.22 -2.25 -12.52
CA ALA A 124 -8.00 -2.91 -12.04
C ALA A 124 -6.92 -2.91 -13.14
N GLY A 125 -5.65 -2.95 -12.74
CA GLY A 125 -4.54 -3.10 -13.68
C GLY A 125 -4.39 -1.94 -14.67
N VAL A 126 -4.49 -0.70 -14.21
CA VAL A 126 -4.19 0.50 -15.01
C VAL A 126 -2.79 1.01 -14.70
N TRP A 127 -2.03 1.37 -15.74
CA TRP A 127 -0.63 1.78 -15.62
C TRP A 127 -0.37 3.19 -16.13
N SER A 128 -1.11 3.66 -17.13
CA SER A 128 -0.86 4.96 -17.75
C SER A 128 -2.14 5.67 -18.14
N VAL A 129 -2.06 7.00 -18.20
CA VAL A 129 -3.12 7.88 -18.68
C VAL A 129 -2.54 8.91 -19.64
N CYS A 130 -3.21 9.13 -20.76
CA CYS A 130 -3.03 10.32 -21.59
C CYS A 130 -4.39 10.99 -21.80
N VAL A 131 -4.43 12.31 -21.69
CA VAL A 131 -5.62 13.14 -21.84
C VAL A 131 -5.43 14.05 -23.05
N ARG A 132 -6.37 13.96 -23.98
CA ARG A 132 -6.45 14.80 -25.17
C ARG A 132 -7.89 15.18 -25.43
N GLY A 133 -8.14 16.50 -25.50
CA GLY A 133 -9.48 17.05 -25.68
C GLY A 133 -10.43 16.58 -24.57
N HIS A 134 -11.46 15.84 -24.95
CA HIS A 134 -12.53 15.36 -24.07
C HIS A 134 -12.36 13.90 -23.62
N TYR A 135 -11.23 13.27 -23.93
CA TYR A 135 -11.00 11.85 -23.67
C TYR A 135 -9.75 11.61 -22.82
N ALA A 136 -9.87 10.66 -21.89
CA ALA A 136 -8.76 10.03 -21.20
C ALA A 136 -8.54 8.63 -21.78
N TYR A 137 -7.32 8.38 -22.24
CA TYR A 137 -6.82 7.15 -22.81
C TYR A 137 -6.06 6.41 -21.71
N LEU A 138 -6.49 5.20 -21.36
CA LEU A 138 -5.95 4.42 -20.25
C LEU A 138 -5.28 3.15 -20.76
N GLY A 139 -4.04 2.94 -20.33
CA GLY A 139 -3.28 1.73 -20.61
C GLY A 139 -3.57 0.68 -19.54
N LEU A 140 -4.15 -0.45 -19.96
CA LEU A 140 -4.52 -1.55 -19.07
C LEU A 140 -3.57 -2.74 -19.27
N GLU A 141 -3.41 -3.53 -18.20
CA GLU A 141 -2.56 -4.71 -18.17
C GLU A 141 -3.12 -5.84 -19.03
N SER A 142 -4.39 -6.19 -18.83
CA SER A 142 -5.06 -7.33 -19.47
C SER A 142 -6.04 -6.96 -20.57
N ASP A 143 -6.42 -5.69 -20.67
CA ASP A 143 -7.56 -5.21 -21.47
C ASP A 143 -7.18 -4.25 -22.61
N GLY A 144 -5.89 -4.00 -22.79
CA GLY A 144 -5.35 -3.08 -23.79
C GLY A 144 -5.68 -1.63 -23.49
N LEU A 145 -6.13 -0.88 -24.50
CA LEU A 145 -6.47 0.54 -24.36
C LEU A 145 -7.96 0.70 -24.03
N ALA A 146 -8.27 1.51 -23.01
CA ALA A 146 -9.62 2.00 -22.75
C ALA A 146 -9.70 3.51 -23.01
N ILE A 147 -10.79 3.96 -23.65
CA ILE A 147 -11.01 5.38 -23.96
C ILE A 147 -12.24 5.85 -23.19
N ILE A 148 -12.03 6.84 -22.32
CA ILE A 148 -13.00 7.32 -21.34
C ILE A 148 -13.39 8.75 -21.70
N ASP A 149 -14.68 9.02 -21.79
CA ASP A 149 -15.19 10.40 -21.91
C ASP A 149 -15.09 11.08 -20.54
N ILE A 150 -14.50 12.28 -20.54
CA ILE A 150 -14.23 13.07 -19.33
C ILE A 150 -14.87 14.46 -19.40
N ARG A 151 -15.88 14.68 -20.25
CA ARG A 151 -16.64 15.95 -20.30
C ARG A 151 -17.35 16.26 -18.99
N SER A 152 -17.74 15.21 -18.27
CA SER A 152 -18.25 15.25 -16.90
C SER A 152 -17.25 14.56 -15.98
N PRO A 153 -16.27 15.29 -15.41
CA PRO A 153 -15.23 14.73 -14.54
C PRO A 153 -15.77 13.93 -13.34
N GLU A 154 -16.96 14.26 -12.87
CA GLU A 154 -17.67 13.56 -11.79
C GLU A 154 -18.24 12.20 -12.18
N LYS A 155 -18.48 11.99 -13.47
CA LYS A 155 -19.08 10.75 -14.02
C LYS A 155 -18.39 10.35 -15.33
N PRO A 156 -17.09 10.03 -15.29
CA PRO A 156 -16.39 9.51 -16.46
C PRO A 156 -17.00 8.18 -16.90
N TYR A 157 -17.09 7.95 -18.21
CA TYR A 157 -17.65 6.70 -18.74
C TYR A 157 -16.87 6.17 -19.95
N LEU A 158 -16.91 4.85 -20.12
CA LEU A 158 -16.21 4.16 -21.20
C LEU A 158 -16.89 4.42 -22.55
N VAL A 159 -16.10 4.84 -23.55
CA VAL A 159 -16.55 5.07 -24.92
C VAL A 159 -16.15 3.92 -25.85
N GLY A 160 -14.91 3.45 -25.71
CA GLY A 160 -14.38 2.38 -26.57
C GLY A 160 -13.17 1.68 -25.97
N ARG A 161 -12.82 0.55 -26.60
CA ARG A 161 -11.67 -0.27 -26.21
C ARG A 161 -10.92 -0.76 -27.42
N PHE A 162 -9.63 -0.98 -27.24
CA PHE A 162 -8.77 -1.66 -28.21
C PHE A 162 -7.96 -2.74 -27.49
N LYS A 163 -8.31 -4.01 -27.73
CA LYS A 163 -7.83 -5.17 -26.96
C LYS A 163 -6.66 -5.91 -27.59
N GLU A 164 -6.22 -5.52 -28.79
CA GLU A 164 -5.12 -6.21 -29.47
C GLU A 164 -3.76 -5.92 -28.82
N ALA A 165 -3.64 -4.80 -28.11
CA ALA A 165 -2.46 -4.49 -27.30
C ALA A 165 -2.55 -5.19 -25.93
N LYS A 166 -1.45 -5.81 -25.50
CA LYS A 166 -1.33 -6.39 -24.16
C LYS A 166 -0.31 -5.59 -23.34
N ARG A 167 -0.60 -5.38 -22.05
CA ARG A 167 0.31 -4.76 -21.07
C ARG A 167 0.82 -3.37 -21.47
N ILE A 168 -0.08 -2.40 -21.49
CA ILE A 168 0.24 -1.00 -21.84
C ILE A 168 0.76 -0.23 -20.62
N GLN A 169 2.07 -0.32 -20.37
CA GLN A 169 2.71 0.35 -19.22
C GLN A 169 2.84 1.87 -19.38
N SER A 170 2.92 2.35 -20.62
CA SER A 170 2.99 3.77 -20.97
C SER A 170 2.21 4.00 -22.26
N LEU A 171 1.68 5.19 -22.50
CA LEU A 171 1.01 5.54 -23.76
C LEU A 171 1.13 7.04 -24.04
N ASP A 172 1.10 7.42 -25.32
CA ASP A 172 0.93 8.81 -25.72
C ASP A 172 -0.02 8.89 -26.92
N VAL A 173 -0.67 10.04 -27.06
CA VAL A 173 -1.65 10.29 -28.12
C VAL A 173 -1.31 11.62 -28.79
N TYR A 174 -1.07 11.57 -30.10
CA TYR A 174 -0.83 12.75 -30.92
C TYR A 174 -1.83 12.79 -32.07
N ARG A 175 -2.59 13.89 -32.15
CA ARG A 175 -3.78 14.02 -33.02
C ARG A 175 -4.71 12.83 -32.79
N ASP A 176 -4.98 12.06 -33.84
CA ASP A 176 -5.87 10.91 -33.83
C ASP A 176 -5.12 9.57 -33.76
N ILE A 177 -3.85 9.57 -33.36
CA ILE A 177 -3.03 8.34 -33.29
C ILE A 177 -2.58 8.12 -31.84
N ALA A 178 -2.98 6.97 -31.29
CA ALA A 178 -2.47 6.45 -30.03
C ALA A 178 -1.28 5.52 -30.27
N PHE A 179 -0.23 5.73 -29.49
CA PHE A 179 1.01 4.96 -29.50
C PHE A 179 1.02 4.06 -28.27
N LEU A 180 0.95 2.75 -28.49
CA LEU A 180 0.79 1.76 -27.43
C LEU A 180 1.97 0.78 -27.49
N PRO A 181 2.88 0.76 -26.50
CA PRO A 181 3.87 -0.29 -26.36
C PRO A 181 3.18 -1.65 -26.40
N ASN A 182 3.76 -2.55 -27.19
CA ASN A 182 3.32 -3.93 -27.27
C ASN A 182 4.49 -4.80 -26.85
N ASP A 183 4.40 -5.37 -25.66
CA ASP A 183 5.42 -6.25 -25.07
C ASP A 183 4.92 -7.70 -24.96
N SER A 184 4.05 -8.12 -25.89
CA SER A 184 3.56 -9.50 -25.94
C SER A 184 4.53 -10.43 -26.67
N ASP A 185 4.88 -11.56 -26.05
CA ASP A 185 5.44 -12.75 -26.69
C ASP A 185 6.64 -12.50 -27.62
N GLY A 186 7.63 -11.73 -27.16
CA GLY A 186 8.88 -11.47 -27.91
C GLY A 186 8.77 -10.44 -29.04
N SER A 187 7.58 -9.91 -29.30
CA SER A 187 7.37 -8.75 -30.18
C SER A 187 7.70 -7.49 -29.39
N ARG A 188 8.71 -6.73 -29.83
CA ARG A 188 9.19 -5.51 -29.15
C ARG A 188 8.92 -4.29 -30.02
N GLY A 189 7.83 -3.58 -29.74
CA GLY A 189 7.39 -2.48 -30.60
C GLY A 189 6.36 -1.54 -29.98
N ILE A 190 5.89 -0.61 -30.81
CA ILE A 190 4.81 0.32 -30.47
C ILE A 190 3.72 0.20 -31.54
N LEU A 191 2.51 -0.20 -31.14
CA LEU A 191 1.34 -0.22 -32.00
C LEU A 191 0.85 1.21 -32.24
N LEU A 192 0.52 1.52 -33.49
CA LEU A 192 -0.11 2.77 -33.88
C LEU A 192 -1.59 2.51 -34.12
N VAL A 193 -2.44 3.19 -33.36
CA VAL A 193 -3.89 2.96 -33.36
C VAL A 193 -4.61 4.26 -33.69
N ASN A 194 -5.46 4.24 -34.71
CA ASN A 194 -6.37 5.33 -35.02
C ASN A 194 -7.45 5.44 -33.94
N VAL A 195 -7.54 6.61 -33.32
CA VAL A 195 -8.51 6.97 -32.30
C VAL A 195 -9.39 8.17 -32.70
N ALA A 196 -9.42 8.54 -33.99
CA ALA A 196 -10.31 9.59 -34.53
C ALA A 196 -11.79 9.31 -34.21
N ASN A 197 -12.18 8.02 -34.22
CA ASN A 197 -13.43 7.56 -33.63
C ASN A 197 -13.13 6.80 -32.33
N PRO A 198 -13.28 7.43 -31.16
CA PRO A 198 -13.04 6.82 -29.86
C PRO A 198 -13.86 5.56 -29.57
N ALA A 199 -15.03 5.41 -30.21
CA ALA A 199 -15.88 4.23 -30.01
C ALA A 199 -15.35 3.00 -30.75
N THR A 200 -14.58 3.19 -31.82
CA THR A 200 -14.08 2.12 -32.68
C THR A 200 -12.62 2.37 -33.06
N PRO A 201 -11.65 2.19 -32.14
CA PRO A 201 -10.25 2.34 -32.47
C PRO A 201 -9.77 1.25 -33.44
N VAL A 202 -8.85 1.58 -34.34
CA VAL A 202 -8.38 0.66 -35.41
C VAL A 202 -6.86 0.65 -35.47
N LYS A 203 -6.24 -0.54 -35.50
CA LYS A 203 -4.79 -0.67 -35.73
C LYS A 203 -4.42 -0.13 -37.11
N LEU A 204 -3.45 0.78 -37.17
CA LEU A 204 -2.89 1.32 -38.41
C LEU A 204 -1.61 0.59 -38.80
N GLY A 205 -0.72 0.36 -37.83
CA GLY A 205 0.59 -0.21 -38.07
C GLY A 205 1.36 -0.42 -36.76
N GLU A 206 2.66 -0.64 -36.88
CA GLU A 206 3.52 -0.95 -35.73
C GLU A 206 4.96 -0.51 -35.98
N ILE A 207 5.55 0.17 -35.00
CA ILE A 207 6.99 0.46 -34.97
C ILE A 207 7.70 -0.77 -34.42
N GLN A 208 8.56 -1.36 -35.25
CA GLN A 208 9.46 -2.43 -34.85
C GLN A 208 10.78 -1.83 -34.35
N THR A 209 10.97 -1.82 -33.04
CA THR A 209 12.17 -1.23 -32.41
C THR A 209 13.33 -2.23 -32.29
N GLY A 210 13.01 -3.53 -32.27
CA GLY A 210 13.97 -4.62 -32.03
C GLY A 210 14.57 -4.64 -30.61
N ALA A 211 14.11 -3.75 -29.73
CA ALA A 211 14.68 -3.50 -28.40
C ALA A 211 13.56 -3.23 -27.38
N ALA A 212 13.81 -3.42 -26.09
CA ALA A 212 12.78 -3.15 -25.10
C ALA A 212 12.50 -1.64 -25.03
N VAL A 213 11.23 -1.24 -25.06
CA VAL A 213 10.81 0.15 -24.90
C VAL A 213 10.67 0.46 -23.42
N ARG A 214 11.35 1.49 -22.92
CA ARG A 214 11.24 1.94 -21.51
C ARG A 214 10.39 3.19 -21.37
N GLY A 215 10.59 4.14 -22.28
CA GLY A 215 9.81 5.35 -22.38
C GLY A 215 9.79 5.84 -23.81
N PHE A 216 8.81 6.65 -24.15
CA PHE A 216 8.77 7.32 -25.43
C PHE A 216 7.98 8.63 -25.32
N ALA A 217 8.20 9.51 -26.28
CA ALA A 217 7.48 10.76 -26.42
C ALA A 217 7.19 11.01 -27.90
N VAL A 218 6.06 11.63 -28.19
CA VAL A 218 5.65 11.95 -29.56
C VAL A 218 5.66 13.45 -29.77
N SER A 219 6.28 13.92 -30.85
CA SER A 219 6.28 15.33 -31.22
C SER A 219 6.19 15.49 -32.73
N GLY A 220 5.14 16.16 -33.20
CA GLY A 220 4.86 16.24 -34.62
C GLY A 220 4.61 14.86 -35.22
N ASP A 221 5.16 14.62 -36.41
CA ASP A 221 5.09 13.33 -37.08
C ASP A 221 6.21 12.36 -36.63
N HIS A 222 6.87 12.60 -35.48
CA HIS A 222 7.99 11.78 -35.01
C HIS A 222 7.74 11.16 -33.63
N ALA A 223 8.12 9.89 -33.48
CA ALA A 223 8.17 9.17 -32.21
C ALA A 223 9.62 9.02 -31.76
N PHE A 224 9.89 9.42 -30.52
CA PHE A 224 11.19 9.39 -29.86
C PHE A 224 11.16 8.31 -28.80
N ILE A 225 11.94 7.24 -28.97
CA ILE A 225 11.81 6.01 -28.18
C ILE A 225 13.10 5.75 -27.42
N ALA A 226 13.03 5.76 -26.10
CA ALA A 226 14.09 5.26 -25.22
C ALA A 226 14.06 3.74 -25.26
N SER A 227 15.09 3.14 -25.87
CA SER A 227 15.18 1.70 -26.09
C SER A 227 16.41 1.08 -25.44
N VAL A 228 16.25 -0.16 -24.98
CA VAL A 228 17.28 -0.94 -24.29
C VAL A 228 17.52 -2.25 -25.02
N ALA A 229 18.75 -2.47 -25.47
CA ALA A 229 19.22 -3.74 -26.01
C ALA A 229 20.60 -4.12 -25.44
N SER A 230 20.91 -5.42 -25.46
CA SER A 230 22.19 -5.95 -24.95
C SER A 230 23.38 -5.30 -25.66
N GLY A 231 24.06 -4.39 -24.96
CA GLY A 231 25.24 -3.67 -25.46
C GLY A 231 24.94 -2.46 -26.36
N ASN A 232 23.67 -2.09 -26.59
CA ASN A 232 23.30 -0.90 -27.35
C ASN A 232 21.96 -0.31 -26.87
N SER A 233 22.02 0.64 -25.94
CA SER A 233 20.85 1.39 -25.45
C SER A 233 20.89 2.83 -25.98
N GLY A 234 19.74 3.48 -26.07
CA GLY A 234 19.70 4.88 -26.49
C GLY A 234 18.34 5.37 -26.94
N LEU A 235 18.37 6.37 -27.81
CA LEU A 235 17.19 6.99 -28.41
C LEU A 235 17.06 6.57 -29.86
N GLN A 236 15.93 5.96 -30.23
CA GLN A 236 15.56 5.72 -31.62
C GLN A 236 14.48 6.71 -32.05
N ILE A 237 14.57 7.25 -33.26
CA ILE A 237 13.64 8.25 -33.79
C ILE A 237 12.98 7.69 -35.04
N PHE A 238 11.65 7.62 -35.02
CA PHE A 238 10.83 7.15 -36.13
C PHE A 238 10.00 8.28 -36.70
N ASN A 239 9.91 8.37 -38.01
CA ASN A 239 8.91 9.15 -38.72
C ASN A 239 7.64 8.30 -38.88
N CYS A 240 6.53 8.86 -38.39
CA CYS A 240 5.21 8.24 -38.31
C CYS A 240 4.17 8.99 -39.13
N ARG A 241 4.59 9.80 -40.12
CA ARG A 241 3.67 10.53 -41.02
C ARG A 241 2.77 9.57 -41.80
N ASP A 242 3.30 8.42 -42.20
CA ASP A 242 2.53 7.27 -42.66
C ASP A 242 2.49 6.23 -41.53
N PRO A 243 1.42 6.18 -40.72
CA PRO A 243 1.36 5.30 -39.56
C PRO A 243 1.22 3.81 -39.94
N ALA A 244 0.89 3.50 -41.20
CA ALA A 244 0.89 2.12 -41.69
C ALA A 244 2.32 1.62 -41.99
N ASN A 245 3.27 2.53 -42.22
CA ASN A 245 4.66 2.22 -42.54
C ASN A 245 5.64 3.18 -41.86
N PRO A 246 5.76 3.13 -40.52
CA PRO A 246 6.67 4.00 -39.79
C PRO A 246 8.13 3.65 -40.12
N LYS A 247 8.98 4.67 -40.28
CA LYS A 247 10.38 4.50 -40.68
C LYS A 247 11.33 5.07 -39.66
N ARG A 248 12.36 4.30 -39.27
CA ARG A 248 13.45 4.84 -38.45
C ARG A 248 14.22 5.86 -39.27
N VAL A 249 14.34 7.08 -38.76
CA VAL A 249 15.04 8.19 -39.43
C VAL A 249 16.32 8.59 -38.72
N GLY A 250 16.43 8.36 -37.42
CA GLY A 250 17.61 8.70 -36.65
C GLY A 250 17.77 7.82 -35.41
N GLU A 251 18.97 7.86 -34.84
CA GLU A 251 19.32 7.17 -33.59
C GLU A 251 20.42 7.93 -32.86
N PHE A 252 20.43 7.81 -31.53
CA PHE A 252 21.50 8.29 -30.66
C PHE A 252 21.80 7.23 -29.62
N GLN A 253 23.03 6.70 -29.64
CA GLN A 253 23.46 5.67 -28.70
C GLN A 253 23.92 6.29 -27.38
N THR A 254 23.41 5.77 -26.27
CA THR A 254 23.83 6.12 -24.91
C THR A 254 24.81 5.09 -24.36
N ARG A 255 25.52 5.43 -23.29
CA ARG A 255 26.48 4.51 -22.63
C ARG A 255 25.79 3.62 -21.59
N GLY A 256 24.75 4.15 -20.96
CA GLY A 256 23.88 3.52 -19.98
C GLY A 256 22.47 3.28 -20.53
N LEU A 257 21.58 2.85 -19.63
CA LEU A 257 20.21 2.47 -19.94
C LEU A 257 19.34 3.70 -20.14
N ALA A 258 18.73 3.84 -21.32
CA ALA A 258 17.74 4.88 -21.57
C ALA A 258 16.42 4.54 -20.82
N ILE A 259 15.97 5.44 -19.94
CA ILE A 259 14.82 5.21 -19.06
C ILE A 259 13.57 5.95 -19.55
N ALA A 260 13.69 7.27 -19.71
CA ALA A 260 12.57 8.13 -20.07
C ALA A 260 13.03 9.24 -21.03
N VAL A 261 12.11 9.73 -21.85
CA VAL A 261 12.38 10.83 -22.79
C VAL A 261 11.22 11.82 -22.74
N SER A 262 11.55 13.12 -22.74
CA SER A 262 10.60 14.21 -22.91
C SER A 262 11.04 15.12 -24.05
N ILE A 263 10.08 15.58 -24.86
CA ILE A 263 10.34 16.50 -25.96
C ILE A 263 9.77 17.87 -25.62
N PHE A 264 10.61 18.90 -25.70
CA PHE A 264 10.16 20.28 -25.59
C PHE A 264 10.80 21.12 -26.68
N ARG A 265 9.97 21.65 -27.58
CA ARG A 265 10.40 22.30 -28.83
C ARG A 265 11.25 21.34 -29.66
N ASN A 266 12.45 21.75 -30.06
CA ASN A 266 13.37 20.93 -30.87
C ASN A 266 14.43 20.23 -30.00
N ARG A 267 14.14 19.94 -28.73
CA ARG A 267 15.07 19.28 -27.82
C ARG A 267 14.47 18.02 -27.24
N ALA A 268 15.28 16.98 -27.18
CA ALA A 268 14.99 15.76 -26.44
C ALA A 268 15.77 15.75 -25.13
N TYR A 269 15.06 15.53 -24.03
CA TYR A 269 15.59 15.39 -22.68
C TYR A 269 15.50 13.91 -22.33
N LEU A 270 16.64 13.23 -22.36
CA LEU A 270 16.74 11.78 -22.19
C LEU A 270 17.34 11.46 -20.83
N LEU A 271 16.59 10.73 -20.00
CA LEU A 271 17.11 10.17 -18.76
C LEU A 271 17.84 8.86 -19.04
N GLU A 272 19.03 8.73 -18.47
CA GLU A 272 19.90 7.57 -18.61
C GLU A 272 20.24 7.02 -17.20
N SER A 273 20.67 5.76 -17.11
CA SER A 273 21.18 5.17 -15.86
C SER A 273 22.50 4.47 -16.14
N PRO A 274 23.58 4.77 -15.40
CA PRO A 274 23.64 5.61 -14.18
C PRO A 274 23.75 7.13 -14.43
N ASP A 275 23.91 7.59 -15.68
CA ASP A 275 24.10 9.01 -16.04
C ASP A 275 22.77 9.79 -16.12
N CYS A 276 22.59 10.92 -15.42
CA CYS A 276 21.26 11.53 -15.22
C CYS A 276 20.45 11.89 -16.46
N LEU A 277 20.95 12.87 -17.22
CA LEU A 277 20.16 13.66 -18.15
C LEU A 277 21.04 14.10 -19.31
N ARG A 278 20.65 13.68 -20.51
CA ARG A 278 21.21 14.14 -21.79
C ARG A 278 20.24 15.10 -22.43
N ILE A 279 20.74 16.22 -22.95
CA ILE A 279 19.97 17.18 -23.73
C ILE A 279 20.45 17.08 -25.18
N LEU A 280 19.57 16.67 -26.08
CA LEU A 280 19.86 16.50 -27.50
C LEU A 280 19.12 17.55 -28.31
N ASP A 281 19.79 18.13 -29.30
CA ASP A 281 19.16 18.85 -30.40
C ASP A 281 18.58 17.84 -31.37
N VAL A 282 17.27 17.94 -31.60
CA VAL A 282 16.51 17.09 -32.52
C VAL A 282 15.78 17.92 -33.57
N SER A 283 16.30 19.13 -33.88
CA SER A 283 15.80 19.98 -34.97
C SER A 283 15.87 19.27 -36.33
N ASP A 284 16.90 18.43 -36.52
CA ASP A 284 16.94 17.42 -37.57
C ASP A 284 16.80 16.02 -36.92
N PRO A 285 15.60 15.41 -36.98
CA PRO A 285 15.35 14.09 -36.40
C PRO A 285 16.22 12.97 -36.96
N SER A 286 16.84 13.17 -38.13
CA SER A 286 17.75 12.18 -38.71
C SER A 286 19.17 12.24 -38.14
N ARG A 287 19.50 13.34 -37.45
CA ARG A 287 20.84 13.63 -36.91
C ARG A 287 20.74 14.23 -35.51
N PRO A 288 20.27 13.46 -34.50
CA PRO A 288 20.25 13.94 -33.12
C PRO A 288 21.67 14.26 -32.63
N MET A 289 21.86 15.43 -32.01
CA MET A 289 23.17 15.89 -31.54
C MET A 289 23.16 16.20 -30.05
N LEU A 290 24.16 15.70 -29.31
CA LEU A 290 24.32 16.03 -27.90
C LEU A 290 24.67 17.52 -27.72
N MET A 291 23.84 18.24 -26.97
CA MET A 291 24.09 19.63 -26.59
C MET A 291 24.86 19.73 -25.27
N GLY A 292 24.44 18.94 -24.29
CA GLY A 292 24.98 18.96 -22.94
C GLY A 292 24.41 17.81 -22.10
N SER A 293 24.98 17.64 -20.91
CA SER A 293 24.57 16.59 -19.98
C SER A 293 24.76 17.04 -18.55
N LEU A 294 23.88 16.57 -17.67
CA LEU A 294 24.04 16.64 -16.23
C LEU A 294 24.48 15.26 -15.74
N ALA A 295 25.61 15.20 -15.03
CA ALA A 295 26.14 13.97 -14.44
C ALA A 295 25.49 13.67 -13.09
N ALA A 296 25.54 12.39 -12.68
CA ALA A 296 25.00 11.91 -11.40
C ALA A 296 25.47 12.85 -10.29
N ILE A 297 24.51 13.43 -9.56
CA ILE A 297 24.81 14.23 -8.40
C ILE A 297 25.25 13.23 -7.34
N GLU A 298 26.57 13.18 -7.07
CA GLU A 298 27.15 12.35 -6.00
C GLU A 298 26.30 12.51 -4.73
N ASP A 299 25.99 11.39 -4.09
CA ASP A 299 25.04 11.20 -2.97
C ASP A 299 23.59 10.83 -3.32
N SER A 300 23.17 10.86 -4.59
CA SER A 300 21.81 10.40 -4.95
C SER A 300 21.81 8.95 -5.47
N TYR A 301 21.38 8.03 -4.61
CA TYR A 301 20.90 6.70 -5.00
C TYR A 301 19.56 6.77 -5.79
N SER A 302 19.28 7.92 -6.41
CA SER A 302 18.01 8.26 -7.06
C SER A 302 17.99 7.70 -8.48
N HIS A 303 17.34 6.56 -8.67
CA HIS A 303 16.91 6.15 -9.99
C HIS A 303 15.74 7.08 -10.39
N TRP A 304 15.98 8.03 -11.30
CA TRP A 304 14.90 8.84 -11.86
C TRP A 304 14.13 8.02 -12.88
N ASP A 305 12.82 7.93 -12.68
CA ASP A 305 11.90 7.19 -13.53
C ASP A 305 11.11 8.12 -14.46
N CYS A 306 10.98 9.41 -14.10
CA CYS A 306 10.14 10.35 -14.81
C CYS A 306 10.75 11.75 -14.93
N ILE A 307 10.38 12.44 -16.02
CA ILE A 307 10.84 13.78 -16.37
C ILE A 307 9.67 14.63 -16.90
N TRP A 308 9.59 15.87 -16.45
CA TRP A 308 8.66 16.87 -16.99
C TRP A 308 9.37 18.20 -17.24
N ILE A 309 9.10 18.83 -18.38
CA ILE A 309 9.76 20.07 -18.80
C ILE A 309 8.77 21.24 -18.74
N SER A 310 9.13 22.28 -18.01
CA SER A 310 8.40 23.56 -17.98
C SER A 310 9.32 24.71 -18.38
N GLY A 311 9.29 25.05 -19.67
CA GLY A 311 10.04 26.17 -20.22
C GLY A 311 11.56 25.99 -20.09
N LYS A 312 12.12 26.63 -19.05
CA LYS A 312 13.57 26.64 -18.76
C LYS A 312 14.00 25.62 -17.71
N TYR A 313 13.05 24.89 -17.12
CA TYR A 313 13.33 23.96 -16.02
C TYR A 313 12.86 22.55 -16.36
N ALA A 314 13.65 21.57 -15.97
CA ALA A 314 13.32 20.15 -15.99
C ALA A 314 13.11 19.68 -14.55
N TYR A 315 12.03 18.95 -14.32
CA TYR A 315 11.70 18.32 -13.04
C TYR A 315 11.94 16.82 -13.20
N LEU A 316 12.74 16.23 -12.33
CA LEU A 316 13.13 14.83 -12.36
C LEU A 316 12.60 14.14 -11.10
N GLY A 317 11.86 13.05 -11.28
CA GLY A 317 11.26 12.28 -10.20
C GLY A 317 11.76 10.84 -10.16
N GLY A 318 11.88 10.29 -8.95
CA GLY A 318 12.29 8.91 -8.71
C GLY A 318 11.95 8.43 -7.30
N TYR A 319 12.71 7.44 -6.82
CA TYR A 319 12.45 6.75 -5.53
C TYR A 319 12.89 7.49 -4.27
N SER A 320 13.60 8.62 -4.38
CA SER A 320 14.09 9.36 -3.20
C SER A 320 13.59 10.81 -3.17
N ASP A 321 14.05 11.61 -4.13
CA ASP A 321 13.89 13.06 -4.14
C ASP A 321 13.33 13.52 -5.49
N LEU A 322 12.81 14.75 -5.49
CA LEU A 322 12.48 15.48 -6.72
C LEU A 322 13.54 16.54 -6.99
N ASP A 323 14.20 16.45 -8.13
CA ASP A 323 15.23 17.40 -8.56
C ASP A 323 14.69 18.40 -9.58
N VAL A 324 14.98 19.68 -9.34
CA VAL A 324 14.70 20.80 -10.26
C VAL A 324 16.01 21.20 -10.93
N VAL A 325 16.06 21.07 -12.24
CA VAL A 325 17.24 21.34 -13.07
C VAL A 325 16.97 22.55 -13.95
N ASP A 326 17.84 23.55 -13.89
CA ASP A 326 17.88 24.66 -14.83
C ASP A 326 18.50 24.17 -16.15
N VAL A 327 17.69 24.17 -17.20
CA VAL A 327 18.04 23.77 -18.57
C VAL A 327 17.94 24.94 -19.55
N SER A 328 17.98 26.18 -19.03
CA SER A 328 17.93 27.39 -19.85
C SER A 328 19.10 27.46 -20.84
N ASP A 329 20.31 27.13 -20.38
CA ASP A 329 21.45 26.80 -21.23
C ASP A 329 21.55 25.27 -21.40
N PRO A 330 21.15 24.72 -22.56
CA PRO A 330 21.18 23.28 -22.80
C PRO A 330 22.59 22.69 -22.82
N LYS A 331 23.63 23.52 -22.96
CA LYS A 331 25.03 23.06 -22.93
C LYS A 331 25.55 22.91 -21.51
N ASN A 332 24.99 23.67 -20.57
CA ASN A 332 25.39 23.72 -19.17
C ASN A 332 24.18 23.54 -18.23
N PRO A 333 23.47 22.39 -18.29
CA PRO A 333 22.39 22.13 -17.36
C PRO A 333 22.93 22.02 -15.94
N ARG A 334 22.18 22.52 -14.96
CA ARG A 334 22.62 22.54 -13.54
C ARG A 334 21.47 22.30 -12.59
N LEU A 335 21.75 21.63 -11.47
CA LEU A 335 20.80 21.48 -10.38
C LEU A 335 20.47 22.86 -9.81
N ALA A 336 19.19 23.26 -9.87
CA ALA A 336 18.69 24.48 -9.27
C ALA A 336 18.25 24.25 -7.82
N LYS A 337 17.55 23.13 -7.57
CA LYS A 337 17.01 22.77 -6.25
C LYS A 337 16.77 21.27 -6.15
N ARG A 338 17.01 20.70 -4.96
CA ARG A 338 16.56 19.36 -4.57
C ARG A 338 15.44 19.48 -3.53
N ILE A 339 14.33 18.79 -3.76
CA ILE A 339 13.23 18.65 -2.79
C ILE A 339 13.37 17.28 -2.14
N GLN A 340 13.92 17.27 -0.93
CA GLN A 340 14.23 16.03 -0.21
C GLN A 340 12.94 15.29 0.18
N GLY A 341 12.92 13.96 -0.03
CA GLY A 341 11.80 13.09 0.33
C GLY A 341 10.58 13.19 -0.59
N ALA A 342 10.59 14.07 -1.60
CA ALA A 342 9.50 14.19 -2.58
C ALA A 342 9.58 13.05 -3.61
N ARG A 343 9.27 11.82 -3.19
CA ARG A 343 9.24 10.65 -4.06
C ARG A 343 8.20 10.81 -5.16
N ALA A 344 8.59 10.52 -6.39
CA ALA A 344 7.70 10.69 -7.53
C ALA A 344 7.95 9.60 -8.58
N ARG A 345 7.01 8.64 -8.66
CA ARG A 345 6.98 7.64 -9.72
C ARG A 345 6.45 8.23 -11.02
N SER A 346 5.56 9.21 -10.89
CA SER A 346 5.08 10.01 -12.01
C SER A 346 5.05 11.47 -11.59
N ILE A 347 5.34 12.34 -12.55
CA ILE A 347 5.22 13.78 -12.38
C ILE A 347 4.48 14.37 -13.57
N ALA A 348 3.65 15.36 -13.31
CA ALA A 348 2.99 16.13 -14.35
C ALA A 348 2.74 17.54 -13.83
N GLY A 349 2.75 18.52 -14.71
CA GLY A 349 2.45 19.90 -14.34
C GLY A 349 1.71 20.65 -15.41
N ALA A 350 1.11 21.76 -14.99
CA ALA A 350 0.50 22.75 -15.86
C ALA A 350 0.60 24.12 -15.17
N GLU A 351 0.91 25.16 -15.95
CA GLU A 351 1.11 26.51 -15.44
C GLU A 351 2.18 26.55 -14.32
N HIS A 352 1.79 26.96 -13.11
CA HIS A 352 2.63 27.04 -11.92
C HIS A 352 2.45 25.85 -10.98
N TRP A 353 1.69 24.83 -11.37
CA TRP A 353 1.51 23.61 -10.58
C TRP A 353 2.40 22.48 -11.09
N LEU A 354 3.12 21.86 -10.16
CA LEU A 354 3.76 20.56 -10.33
C LEU A 354 3.08 19.56 -9.40
N ILE A 355 2.61 18.45 -9.96
CA ILE A 355 2.04 17.33 -9.22
C ILE A 355 3.04 16.18 -9.23
N SER A 356 3.38 15.67 -8.05
CA SER A 356 4.18 14.46 -7.87
C SER A 356 3.32 13.33 -7.32
N GLY A 357 3.25 12.23 -8.05
CA GLY A 357 2.59 11.01 -7.63
C GLY A 357 3.61 10.02 -7.13
N GLY A 358 3.63 9.79 -5.83
CA GLY A 358 4.45 8.79 -5.19
C GLY A 358 3.67 7.51 -4.87
N ASP A 359 4.26 6.74 -3.97
CA ASP A 359 3.66 5.48 -3.51
C ASP A 359 2.65 5.71 -2.40
N VAL A 360 2.84 6.78 -1.63
CA VAL A 360 2.09 7.12 -0.40
C VAL A 360 1.31 8.41 -0.53
N THR A 361 1.85 9.37 -1.29
CA THR A 361 1.33 10.73 -1.39
C THR A 361 1.20 11.18 -2.84
N LEU A 362 0.20 12.01 -3.08
CA LEU A 362 0.02 12.80 -4.29
C LEU A 362 0.13 14.26 -3.86
N SER A 363 1.26 14.89 -4.18
CA SER A 363 1.62 16.20 -3.65
C SER A 363 1.56 17.25 -4.75
N ALA A 364 1.11 18.45 -4.39
CA ALA A 364 0.99 19.61 -5.27
C ALA A 364 1.95 20.71 -4.83
N PHE A 365 2.87 21.06 -5.71
CA PHE A 365 3.86 22.11 -5.52
C PHE A 365 3.55 23.33 -6.39
N ASP A 366 3.56 24.49 -5.76
CA ASP A 366 3.62 25.79 -6.45
C ASP A 366 5.07 26.05 -6.88
N ILE A 367 5.27 26.08 -8.19
CA ILE A 367 6.56 26.27 -8.86
C ILE A 367 6.65 27.63 -9.57
N THR A 368 5.90 28.63 -9.10
CA THR A 368 5.99 30.02 -9.59
C THR A 368 7.44 30.54 -9.52
N ASP A 369 8.15 30.19 -8.44
CA ASP A 369 9.60 30.32 -8.34
C ASP A 369 10.24 28.90 -8.32
N PRO A 370 10.84 28.44 -9.42
CA PRO A 370 11.48 27.14 -9.50
C PRO A 370 12.69 26.95 -8.56
N HIS A 371 13.26 28.04 -8.02
CA HIS A 371 14.32 27.96 -6.99
C HIS A 371 13.74 27.76 -5.59
N LYS A 372 12.46 28.05 -5.41
CA LYS A 372 11.72 27.88 -4.16
C LYS A 372 10.36 27.20 -4.39
N PRO A 373 10.33 25.95 -4.87
CA PRO A 373 9.08 25.19 -4.94
C PRO A 373 8.43 25.09 -3.56
N MET A 374 7.13 25.36 -3.48
CA MET A 374 6.38 25.34 -2.23
C MET A 374 5.36 24.21 -2.26
N LEU A 375 5.44 23.26 -1.31
CA LEU A 375 4.38 22.28 -1.09
C LEU A 375 3.12 23.02 -0.63
N ARG A 376 2.02 22.86 -1.37
CA ARG A 376 0.74 23.53 -1.11
C ARG A 376 -0.37 22.55 -0.73
N GLY A 377 -0.38 21.38 -1.37
CA GLY A 377 -1.28 20.30 -1.04
C GLY A 377 -0.55 18.99 -0.96
N ASP A 378 -0.99 18.13 -0.05
CA ASP A 378 -0.41 16.81 0.13
C ASP A 378 -1.53 15.82 0.42
N LEU A 379 -1.92 15.08 -0.62
CA LEU A 379 -3.01 14.12 -0.55
C LEU A 379 -2.44 12.73 -0.30
N PRO A 380 -2.74 12.10 0.83
CA PRO A 380 -2.25 10.76 1.10
C PRO A 380 -3.07 9.73 0.37
N ILE A 381 -2.48 9.07 -0.61
CA ILE A 381 -3.13 8.17 -1.55
C ILE A 381 -2.89 6.70 -1.21
N PHE A 382 -2.01 6.35 -0.28
CA PHE A 382 -1.84 4.96 0.14
C PHE A 382 -1.59 4.87 1.64
N GLY A 383 -2.05 3.79 2.23
CA GLY A 383 -1.95 3.51 3.66
C GLY A 383 -2.84 2.34 4.05
N TYR A 384 -2.39 1.54 5.00
CA TYR A 384 -3.25 0.57 5.71
C TYR A 384 -3.48 1.14 7.11
N ALA A 385 -4.74 1.22 7.53
CA ALA A 385 -5.07 1.62 8.89
C ALA A 385 -4.76 0.43 9.82
N ASN A 386 -3.54 0.35 10.33
CA ASN A 386 -3.03 -0.82 11.06
C ASN A 386 -3.31 -0.77 12.57
N ASP A 387 -3.10 0.39 13.18
CA ASP A 387 -3.39 0.65 14.58
C ASP A 387 -3.74 2.11 14.76
N VAL A 388 -4.59 2.38 15.73
CA VAL A 388 -5.04 3.73 16.09
C VAL A 388 -4.90 3.91 17.60
N LYS A 389 -4.47 5.09 18.03
CA LYS A 389 -4.45 5.51 19.43
C LYS A 389 -5.00 6.93 19.55
N PHE A 390 -5.44 7.30 20.74
CA PHE A 390 -6.09 8.59 20.96
C PHE A 390 -5.38 9.42 22.02
N GLN A 391 -5.38 10.73 21.81
CA GLN A 391 -5.11 11.72 22.85
C GLN A 391 -6.11 12.87 22.68
N GLY A 392 -7.03 12.99 23.65
CA GLY A 392 -8.16 13.91 23.50
C GLY A 392 -9.03 13.53 22.30
N HIS A 393 -9.32 14.50 21.43
CA HIS A 393 -10.09 14.31 20.19
C HIS A 393 -9.21 14.05 18.96
N TYR A 394 -7.91 13.78 19.16
CA TYR A 394 -7.00 13.41 18.08
C TYR A 394 -6.78 11.90 18.05
N ALA A 395 -6.89 11.34 16.85
CA ALA A 395 -6.55 9.95 16.55
C ALA A 395 -5.19 9.91 15.84
N PHE A 396 -4.26 9.12 16.36
CA PHE A 396 -2.94 8.85 15.79
C PHE A 396 -3.00 7.48 15.13
N LEU A 397 -2.92 7.47 13.81
CA LEU A 397 -3.13 6.31 12.96
C LEU A 397 -1.79 5.90 12.35
N ALA A 398 -1.39 4.65 12.56
CA ALA A 398 -0.39 4.00 11.72
C ALA A 398 -1.07 3.72 10.36
N ASP A 399 -0.77 4.55 9.36
CA ASP A 399 -1.47 4.59 8.06
C ASP A 399 -0.50 4.24 6.93
N GLY A 400 -0.01 3.01 6.95
CA GLY A 400 1.04 2.54 6.06
C GLY A 400 2.31 3.37 6.12
N GLY A 401 2.73 4.04 5.05
CA GLY A 401 4.01 4.75 5.03
C GLY A 401 4.12 5.99 5.95
N CYS A 402 3.17 6.23 6.85
CA CYS A 402 3.18 7.39 7.72
C CYS A 402 2.46 7.18 9.06
N LEU A 403 2.81 8.01 10.03
CA LEU A 403 1.98 8.34 11.18
C LEU A 403 1.05 9.49 10.79
N ARG A 404 -0.26 9.28 10.86
CA ARG A 404 -1.27 10.30 10.55
C ARG A 404 -2.02 10.75 11.78
N VAL A 405 -2.31 12.04 11.86
CA VAL A 405 -3.20 12.61 12.87
C VAL A 405 -4.53 12.99 12.25
N LEU A 406 -5.61 12.49 12.84
CA LEU A 406 -6.98 12.85 12.50
C LEU A 406 -7.62 13.62 13.66
N ASP A 407 -8.34 14.68 13.34
CA ASP A 407 -9.31 15.31 14.24
C ASP A 407 -10.61 14.50 14.15
N VAL A 408 -10.98 13.89 15.28
CA VAL A 408 -12.20 13.05 15.42
C VAL A 408 -13.24 13.70 16.32
N SER A 409 -13.21 15.03 16.47
CA SER A 409 -14.27 15.79 17.17
C SER A 409 -15.66 15.53 16.58
N ASN A 410 -15.72 15.22 15.28
CA ASN A 410 -16.89 14.62 14.62
C ASN A 410 -16.51 13.21 14.13
N PRO A 411 -16.85 12.15 14.88
CA PRO A 411 -16.47 10.77 14.53
C PRO A 411 -17.02 10.29 13.17
N GLY A 412 -18.15 10.80 12.70
CA GLY A 412 -18.69 10.46 11.37
C GLY A 412 -17.96 11.14 10.21
N LEU A 413 -17.13 12.15 10.51
CA LEU A 413 -16.32 12.88 9.55
C LEU A 413 -14.90 13.11 10.08
N PRO A 414 -14.09 12.06 10.30
CA PRO A 414 -12.69 12.22 10.67
C PRO A 414 -11.96 13.08 9.64
N ARG A 415 -11.21 14.08 10.09
CA ARG A 415 -10.48 15.00 9.21
C ARG A 415 -8.98 14.84 9.42
N ALA A 416 -8.23 14.62 8.34
CA ALA A 416 -6.78 14.63 8.42
C ALA A 416 -6.28 16.03 8.81
N VAL A 417 -5.42 16.07 9.82
CA VAL A 417 -4.82 17.31 10.36
C VAL A 417 -3.40 17.45 9.86
N THR A 418 -2.61 16.40 10.03
CA THR A 418 -1.21 16.35 9.63
C THR A 418 -0.77 14.88 9.51
N HIS A 419 0.43 14.66 9.01
CA HIS A 419 1.08 13.36 9.00
C HIS A 419 2.60 13.52 8.99
N ALA A 420 3.30 12.44 9.31
CA ALA A 420 4.75 12.35 9.19
C ALA A 420 5.11 11.01 8.55
N GLU A 421 5.89 11.06 7.47
CA GLU A 421 6.35 9.85 6.80
C GLU A 421 7.27 9.02 7.70
N THR A 422 7.04 7.71 7.68
CA THR A 422 7.91 6.71 8.28
C THR A 422 8.91 6.21 7.23
N ARG A 423 9.94 5.47 7.64
CA ARG A 423 10.97 4.94 6.73
C ARG A 423 10.45 3.72 6.02
N GLY A 424 9.67 2.91 6.74
CA GLY A 424 8.91 1.79 6.21
C GLY A 424 7.41 1.93 6.47
N PHE A 425 6.77 0.78 6.54
CA PHE A 425 5.34 0.64 6.77
C PHE A 425 5.03 0.70 8.27
N ALA A 426 4.32 1.73 8.73
CA ALA A 426 3.87 1.87 10.11
C ALA A 426 2.90 0.75 10.50
N GLU A 427 3.32 -0.08 11.45
CA GLU A 427 2.59 -1.27 11.92
C GLU A 427 1.78 -1.01 13.18
N ALA A 428 2.35 -0.24 14.11
CA ALA A 428 1.70 0.08 15.38
C ALA A 428 2.19 1.41 15.94
N VAL A 429 1.34 2.01 16.76
CA VAL A 429 1.65 3.26 17.45
C VAL A 429 1.35 3.13 18.95
N CYS A 430 2.26 3.61 19.78
CA CYS A 430 2.09 3.75 21.22
C CYS A 430 2.24 5.23 21.61
N ILE A 431 1.31 5.74 22.40
CA ILE A 431 1.34 7.12 22.89
C ILE A 431 1.70 7.10 24.38
N VAL A 432 2.75 7.83 24.74
CA VAL A 432 3.13 8.06 26.15
C VAL A 432 3.39 9.53 26.36
N GLY A 433 2.52 10.19 27.13
CA GLY A 433 2.61 11.63 27.38
C GLY A 433 2.54 12.43 26.08
N LYS A 434 3.63 13.14 25.76
CA LYS A 434 3.75 14.01 24.58
C LYS A 434 4.48 13.33 23.40
N LEU A 435 4.69 12.03 23.46
CA LEU A 435 5.43 11.28 22.45
C LEU A 435 4.57 10.19 21.82
N ALA A 436 4.73 10.02 20.52
CA ALA A 436 4.25 8.87 19.76
C ALA A 436 5.44 8.01 19.31
N PHE A 437 5.36 6.73 19.62
CA PHE A 437 6.33 5.70 19.26
C PHE A 437 5.72 4.83 18.18
N VAL A 438 6.32 4.83 16.99
CA VAL A 438 5.81 4.13 15.81
C VAL A 438 6.81 3.09 15.40
N VAL A 439 6.37 1.84 15.31
CA VAL A 439 7.17 0.78 14.68
C VAL A 439 6.86 0.70 13.21
N ASP A 440 7.91 0.66 12.39
CA ASP A 440 7.81 0.47 10.96
C ASP A 440 8.53 -0.79 10.47
N SER A 441 8.06 -1.35 9.36
CA SER A 441 8.52 -2.62 8.80
C SER A 441 8.74 -2.55 7.27
N TYR A 442 9.40 -3.56 6.71
CA TYR A 442 9.40 -3.78 5.26
C TYR A 442 8.04 -4.30 4.80
N CYS A 443 7.48 -3.71 3.73
CA CYS A 443 6.24 -4.16 3.12
C CYS A 443 6.53 -4.87 1.79
N PRO A 444 6.26 -6.19 1.66
CA PRO A 444 6.48 -6.95 0.42
C PRO A 444 5.63 -6.49 -0.76
N ASP A 445 4.42 -6.00 -0.47
CA ASP A 445 3.46 -5.44 -1.43
C ASP A 445 3.51 -3.89 -1.48
N GLY A 446 4.40 -3.29 -0.70
CA GLY A 446 4.68 -1.86 -0.68
C GLY A 446 5.65 -1.47 -1.80
N PRO A 447 5.93 -0.18 -1.99
CA PRO A 447 6.89 0.23 -3.00
C PRO A 447 8.26 -0.39 -2.74
N MET A 448 8.86 -0.91 -3.81
CA MET A 448 10.22 -1.45 -3.82
C MET A 448 11.21 -0.38 -3.36
N ILE A 449 11.53 -0.40 -2.07
CA ILE A 449 12.67 0.30 -1.49
C ILE A 449 13.91 -0.55 -1.73
N SER A 450 14.91 0.05 -2.36
CA SER A 450 16.11 -0.62 -2.90
C SER A 450 16.72 -1.66 -1.95
N GLU A 451 17.20 -2.77 -2.54
CA GLU A 451 17.71 -4.00 -1.91
C GLU A 451 18.92 -3.85 -0.97
N THR A 452 19.44 -2.64 -0.75
CA THR A 452 20.52 -2.38 0.22
C THR A 452 19.94 -1.84 1.53
N THR A 453 19.35 -2.75 2.31
CA THR A 453 18.92 -2.64 3.72
C THR A 453 18.36 -1.28 4.16
N PRO A 454 17.05 -1.04 4.02
CA PRO A 454 16.41 0.07 4.70
C PRO A 454 16.37 -0.25 6.20
N SER A 455 16.82 0.71 7.01
CA SER A 455 16.78 0.61 8.46
C SER A 455 15.36 0.87 8.96
N PHE A 456 14.54 -0.18 9.03
CA PHE A 456 13.23 -0.17 9.71
C PHE A 456 13.39 -0.43 11.20
N GLY A 457 12.43 0.03 11.99
CA GLY A 457 12.44 -0.17 13.43
C GLY A 457 11.53 0.81 14.17
N LEU A 458 12.11 1.56 15.10
CA LEU A 458 11.38 2.51 15.94
C LEU A 458 11.57 3.96 15.46
N GLN A 459 10.46 4.69 15.31
CA GLN A 459 10.41 6.13 15.09
C GLN A 459 9.70 6.82 16.26
N ILE A 460 10.22 7.97 16.65
CA ILE A 460 9.72 8.75 17.80
C ILE A 460 9.33 10.12 17.29
N PHE A 461 8.09 10.52 17.57
CA PHE A 461 7.54 11.82 17.20
C PHE A 461 7.10 12.58 18.45
N ASP A 462 7.45 13.86 18.52
CA ASP A 462 6.86 14.81 19.45
C ASP A 462 5.47 15.19 18.94
N ILE A 463 4.47 14.96 19.78
CA ILE A 463 3.05 15.21 19.53
C ILE A 463 2.48 16.28 20.47
N SER A 464 3.34 17.09 21.11
CA SER A 464 2.93 18.22 21.96
C SER A 464 1.97 19.18 21.24
N ASP A 465 2.17 19.34 19.94
CA ASP A 465 1.23 19.98 19.02
C ASP A 465 0.76 18.94 17.98
N PRO A 466 -0.44 18.36 18.12
CA PRO A 466 -0.96 17.37 17.19
C PRO A 466 -1.16 17.88 15.76
N THR A 467 -1.06 19.20 15.53
CA THR A 467 -1.12 19.78 14.18
C THR A 467 0.24 19.82 13.48
N ARG A 468 1.33 19.62 14.23
CA ARG A 468 2.70 19.67 13.71
C ARG A 468 3.57 18.62 14.40
N LEU A 469 3.72 17.48 13.74
CA LEU A 469 4.59 16.41 14.20
C LEU A 469 6.07 16.77 13.99
N ILE A 470 6.89 16.49 15.00
CA ILE A 470 8.35 16.66 14.91
C ILE A 470 9.00 15.31 15.17
N LYS A 471 9.76 14.80 14.20
CA LYS A 471 10.55 13.59 14.40
C LYS A 471 11.70 13.88 15.36
N VAL A 472 11.83 13.05 16.39
CA VAL A 472 12.80 13.22 17.48
C VAL A 472 14.09 12.43 17.23
N ASN A 473 13.97 11.18 16.78
CA ASN A 473 15.13 10.32 16.59
C ASN A 473 15.78 10.51 15.22
N GLU A 474 17.11 10.66 15.22
CA GLU A 474 17.93 10.90 14.02
C GLU A 474 18.30 9.57 13.32
N SER A 475 18.43 8.50 14.12
CA SER A 475 18.63 7.13 13.67
C SER A 475 17.42 6.27 14.02
N SER A 476 16.88 5.51 13.05
CA SER A 476 15.99 4.41 13.40
C SER A 476 16.78 3.33 14.12
N VAL A 477 16.12 2.62 15.02
CA VAL A 477 16.66 1.40 15.62
C VAL A 477 16.63 0.32 14.55
N ALA A 478 17.63 0.32 13.67
CA ALA A 478 17.68 -0.54 12.49
C ALA A 478 17.79 -2.02 12.90
N THR A 479 16.83 -2.84 12.48
CA THR A 479 16.95 -4.30 12.59
C THR A 479 16.57 -4.97 11.27
N HIS A 480 17.04 -6.21 11.09
CA HIS A 480 16.56 -7.09 10.01
C HIS A 480 15.21 -7.75 10.36
N ASN A 481 14.60 -7.38 11.50
CA ASN A 481 13.40 -8.03 12.03
C ASN A 481 12.17 -7.17 11.73
N HIS A 482 11.05 -7.85 11.45
CA HIS A 482 9.75 -7.20 11.22
C HIS A 482 9.06 -6.96 12.57
N PHE A 483 9.05 -5.72 13.06
CA PHE A 483 8.33 -5.37 14.28
C PHE A 483 6.86 -5.10 14.01
N SER A 484 5.98 -5.85 14.66
CA SER A 484 4.54 -5.72 14.53
C SER A 484 3.91 -4.86 15.64
N ARG A 485 4.45 -4.84 16.86
CA ARG A 485 3.88 -4.10 17.99
C ARG A 485 4.94 -3.36 18.79
N VAL A 486 4.50 -2.32 19.48
CA VAL A 486 5.32 -1.57 20.42
C VAL A 486 4.52 -1.31 21.70
N ALA A 487 5.15 -1.60 22.83
CA ALA A 487 4.71 -1.12 24.13
C ALA A 487 5.83 -0.31 24.76
N VAL A 488 5.49 0.69 25.58
CA VAL A 488 6.48 1.57 26.21
C VAL A 488 6.19 1.64 27.70
N ALA A 489 7.21 1.39 28.51
CA ALA A 489 7.14 1.46 29.97
C ALA A 489 8.48 1.90 30.54
N THR A 490 8.47 2.81 31.51
CA THR A 490 9.62 3.07 32.40
C THR A 490 10.92 3.37 31.63
N GLY A 491 10.86 4.22 30.60
CA GLY A 491 12.04 4.59 29.80
C GLY A 491 12.56 3.50 28.86
N CYS A 492 11.78 2.46 28.60
CA CYS A 492 12.10 1.38 27.68
C CYS A 492 10.94 1.14 26.70
N ALA A 493 11.26 0.83 25.44
CA ALA A 493 10.29 0.29 24.48
C ALA A 493 10.51 -1.21 24.29
N TYR A 494 9.41 -1.94 24.17
CA TYR A 494 9.34 -3.38 23.95
C TYR A 494 8.79 -3.60 22.54
N LEU A 495 9.62 -4.06 21.62
CA LEU A 495 9.29 -4.16 20.20
C LEU A 495 9.05 -5.61 19.81
N LEU A 496 7.89 -5.91 19.23
CA LEU A 496 7.44 -7.28 19.00
C LEU A 496 7.82 -7.79 17.60
N ASP A 497 8.65 -8.82 17.48
CA ASP A 497 9.11 -9.43 16.21
C ASP A 497 8.77 -10.92 16.08
N GLY A 498 7.76 -11.37 16.82
CA GLY A 498 7.53 -12.76 17.14
C GLY A 498 7.95 -13.03 18.58
N ARG A 499 9.03 -12.46 19.09
CA ARG A 499 9.25 -12.28 20.54
C ARG A 499 9.19 -10.78 20.83
N PHE A 500 9.89 -10.30 21.86
CA PHE A 500 10.13 -8.87 21.96
C PHE A 500 11.58 -8.55 22.25
N ASP A 501 12.10 -7.53 21.56
CA ASP A 501 13.38 -6.90 21.83
C ASP A 501 13.17 -5.65 22.71
N LEU A 502 14.25 -5.20 23.35
CA LEU A 502 14.24 -4.04 24.23
C LEU A 502 14.97 -2.87 23.59
N VAL A 503 14.42 -1.68 23.76
CA VAL A 503 15.06 -0.44 23.32
C VAL A 503 15.14 0.51 24.50
N ASP A 504 16.37 0.90 24.85
CA ASP A 504 16.64 1.93 25.83
C ASP A 504 16.27 3.32 25.25
N LEU A 505 15.37 4.02 25.96
CA LEU A 505 14.88 5.35 25.59
C LEU A 505 15.49 6.47 26.45
N SER A 506 16.58 6.20 27.17
CA SER A 506 17.32 7.20 27.97
C SER A 506 17.82 8.37 27.10
N ASP A 507 18.13 8.10 25.83
CA ASP A 507 18.39 9.10 24.80
C ASP A 507 17.41 8.90 23.64
N LEU A 508 16.39 9.76 23.57
CA LEU A 508 15.35 9.69 22.54
C LEU A 508 15.88 10.03 21.13
N LYS A 509 17.02 10.72 21.01
CA LYS A 509 17.62 11.02 19.70
C LYS A 509 18.35 9.83 19.11
N HIS A 510 18.97 9.04 20.00
CA HIS A 510 19.76 7.86 19.68
C HIS A 510 19.31 6.63 20.50
N PRO A 511 18.06 6.17 20.31
CA PRO A 511 17.55 5.00 21.01
C PRO A 511 18.42 3.77 20.72
N ARG A 512 18.70 2.96 21.74
CA ARG A 512 19.65 1.85 21.63
C ARG A 512 18.93 0.52 21.71
N LEU A 513 19.06 -0.29 20.65
CA LEU A 513 18.61 -1.68 20.70
C LEU A 513 19.48 -2.45 21.69
N GLN A 514 18.81 -3.12 22.61
CA GLN A 514 19.41 -4.14 23.44
C GLN A 514 18.75 -5.46 23.08
N HIS A 515 19.48 -6.30 22.33
CA HIS A 515 18.99 -7.62 21.98
C HIS A 515 18.65 -8.40 23.26
N TYR A 516 17.37 -8.74 23.37
CA TYR A 516 16.81 -9.46 24.49
C TYR A 516 16.12 -10.68 23.89
N SER A 517 16.78 -11.83 23.95
CA SER A 517 16.15 -13.06 23.52
C SER A 517 15.24 -13.55 24.64
N ASP A 518 13.95 -13.25 24.57
CA ASP A 518 12.99 -13.94 25.42
C ASP A 518 13.05 -15.45 25.13
N THR A 519 13.51 -16.24 26.09
CA THR A 519 13.51 -17.71 26.01
C THR A 519 12.30 -18.33 26.68
N THR A 520 11.43 -17.52 27.29
CA THR A 520 10.27 -18.02 28.06
C THR A 520 9.12 -18.42 27.16
N ASN A 521 8.93 -17.76 26.02
CA ASN A 521 7.95 -18.11 24.99
C ASN A 521 8.62 -18.76 23.77
N ARG A 522 8.16 -19.96 23.39
CA ARG A 522 8.76 -20.75 22.31
C ARG A 522 8.22 -20.39 20.92
N PHE A 523 6.98 -19.92 20.84
CA PHE A 523 6.23 -19.76 19.59
C PHE A 523 5.87 -18.31 19.29
N GLY A 524 6.10 -17.43 20.25
CA GLY A 524 6.04 -15.99 20.09
C GLY A 524 4.75 -15.33 20.57
N PHE A 525 4.78 -14.00 20.61
CA PHE A 525 3.67 -13.13 21.00
C PHE A 525 3.06 -12.42 19.78
N LYS A 526 1.78 -12.09 19.88
CA LYS A 526 0.99 -11.31 18.90
C LYS A 526 0.61 -9.93 19.42
N GLU A 527 0.51 -9.75 20.74
CA GLU A 527 0.22 -8.46 21.35
C GLU A 527 0.97 -8.28 22.67
N LEU A 528 1.30 -7.02 22.96
CA LEU A 528 1.92 -6.57 24.20
C LEU A 528 1.04 -5.47 24.81
N CYS A 529 0.75 -5.59 26.10
CA CYS A 529 0.06 -4.55 26.85
C CYS A 529 0.84 -4.22 28.13
N VAL A 530 1.05 -2.93 28.39
CA VAL A 530 1.72 -2.44 29.60
C VAL A 530 0.68 -1.80 30.50
N VAL A 531 0.62 -2.24 31.75
CA VAL A 531 -0.20 -1.62 32.79
C VAL A 531 0.64 -1.46 34.04
N SER A 532 0.84 -0.22 34.48
CA SER A 532 1.75 0.11 35.59
C SER A 532 3.15 -0.49 35.36
N ASN A 533 3.69 -1.24 36.32
CA ASN A 533 5.01 -1.90 36.20
C ASN A 533 4.91 -3.34 35.68
N ARG A 534 3.91 -3.68 34.87
CA ARG A 534 3.72 -5.04 34.33
C ARG A 534 3.58 -5.01 32.82
N LEU A 535 4.21 -5.97 32.15
CA LEU A 535 4.03 -6.26 30.73
C LEU A 535 3.25 -7.57 30.61
N TYR A 536 2.19 -7.55 29.82
CA TYR A 536 1.37 -8.70 29.47
C TYR A 536 1.64 -9.01 28.01
N GLY A 537 2.30 -10.15 27.76
CA GLY A 537 2.52 -10.67 26.41
C GLY A 537 1.54 -11.79 26.12
N VAL A 538 0.87 -11.74 24.98
CA VAL A 538 -0.12 -12.76 24.58
C VAL A 538 0.24 -13.32 23.21
N GLY A 539 0.17 -14.64 23.06
CA GLY A 539 0.49 -15.32 21.81
C GLY A 539 0.11 -16.80 21.83
N TRP A 540 0.88 -17.62 21.12
CA TRP A 540 0.55 -19.03 20.84
C TRP A 540 0.58 -19.97 22.06
N GLU A 541 1.22 -19.56 23.15
CA GLU A 541 1.29 -20.32 24.41
C GLU A 541 0.38 -19.75 25.50
N GLY A 542 -0.42 -18.72 25.19
CA GLY A 542 -1.26 -18.01 26.16
C GLY A 542 -0.65 -16.69 26.63
N ILE A 543 -0.84 -16.38 27.92
CA ILE A 543 -0.44 -15.10 28.51
C ILE A 543 0.81 -15.28 29.35
N HIS A 544 1.79 -14.40 29.16
CA HIS A 544 2.99 -14.27 29.98
C HIS A 544 2.97 -12.90 30.66
N ILE A 545 3.14 -12.88 31.99
CA ILE A 545 3.14 -11.64 32.77
C ILE A 545 4.56 -11.38 33.27
N PHE A 546 5.12 -10.22 32.93
CA PHE A 546 6.46 -9.82 33.34
C PHE A 546 6.43 -8.62 34.29
N ASP A 547 7.34 -8.62 35.24
CA ASP A 547 7.66 -7.50 36.12
C ASP A 547 8.64 -6.54 35.42
N LEU A 548 8.29 -5.26 35.39
CA LEU A 548 9.06 -4.18 34.79
C LEU A 548 9.70 -3.25 35.83
N THR A 549 9.81 -3.67 37.09
CA THR A 549 10.55 -2.93 38.12
C THR A 549 12.01 -2.68 37.68
N ARG A 550 12.59 -3.59 36.88
CA ARG A 550 13.82 -3.38 36.11
C ARG A 550 13.49 -3.48 34.61
N PRO A 551 13.22 -2.38 33.91
CA PRO A 551 12.62 -2.42 32.56
C PRO A 551 13.53 -3.03 31.49
N LEU A 552 14.85 -2.92 31.64
CA LEU A 552 15.83 -3.57 30.76
C LEU A 552 16.10 -5.05 31.12
N GLN A 553 15.45 -5.57 32.18
CA GLN A 553 15.55 -6.96 32.62
C GLN A 553 14.16 -7.48 33.05
N PRO A 554 13.20 -7.60 32.13
CA PRO A 554 11.86 -8.06 32.45
C PRO A 554 11.90 -9.46 33.08
N ARG A 555 11.23 -9.63 34.22
CA ARG A 555 11.21 -10.92 34.93
C ARG A 555 9.83 -11.56 34.83
N LEU A 556 9.77 -12.78 34.27
CA LEU A 556 8.52 -13.54 34.23
C LEU A 556 7.99 -13.79 35.66
N LEU A 557 6.73 -13.41 35.88
CA LEU A 557 6.00 -13.60 37.13
C LEU A 557 5.15 -14.87 37.10
N GLY A 558 4.49 -15.13 35.98
CA GLY A 558 3.61 -16.27 35.79
C GLY A 558 3.06 -16.34 34.37
N THR A 559 2.46 -17.48 34.04
CA THR A 559 1.85 -17.76 32.75
C THR A 559 0.45 -18.35 32.92
N TYR A 560 -0.36 -18.25 31.87
CA TYR A 560 -1.64 -18.93 31.74
C TYR A 560 -1.78 -19.52 30.34
N SER A 561 -2.17 -20.80 30.27
CA SER A 561 -2.20 -21.60 29.04
C SER A 561 -3.15 -22.79 29.17
N HIS A 562 -3.80 -23.21 28.08
CA HIS A 562 -4.76 -24.33 28.06
C HIS A 562 -4.17 -25.71 27.79
N HIS A 563 -2.85 -25.91 27.98
CA HIS A 563 -2.10 -27.10 27.56
C HIS A 563 -2.88 -28.43 27.66
N THR A 564 -3.48 -28.83 26.54
CA THR A 564 -4.09 -30.14 26.34
C THR A 564 -3.58 -30.67 25.00
N ASN A 565 -2.80 -31.76 25.04
CA ASN A 565 -2.46 -32.61 23.90
C ASN A 565 -1.76 -31.96 22.66
N ASN A 566 -0.78 -31.07 22.84
CA ASN A 566 0.10 -30.57 21.75
C ASN A 566 -0.63 -29.84 20.60
N LEU A 567 -1.85 -29.37 20.81
CA LEU A 567 -2.52 -28.42 19.92
C LEU A 567 -2.30 -27.01 20.48
N TYR A 568 -1.81 -26.10 19.64
CA TYR A 568 -1.44 -24.74 20.02
C TYR A 568 -2.64 -23.81 19.84
N PHE A 569 -2.98 -23.06 20.89
CA PHE A 569 -4.12 -22.15 20.90
C PHE A 569 -3.63 -20.74 20.55
N GLU A 570 -4.09 -20.20 19.44
CA GLU A 570 -3.72 -18.84 19.04
C GLU A 570 -4.49 -17.82 19.90
N PHE A 571 -3.77 -16.99 20.65
CA PHE A 571 -4.37 -15.82 21.29
C PHE A 571 -4.03 -14.54 20.51
N GLY A 572 -5.06 -13.76 20.17
CA GLY A 572 -4.96 -12.67 19.20
C GLY A 572 -4.77 -11.28 19.82
N SER A 573 -5.36 -11.04 21.00
CA SER A 573 -5.38 -9.71 21.62
C SER A 573 -5.59 -9.74 23.12
N VAL A 574 -5.14 -8.70 23.83
CA VAL A 574 -5.33 -8.52 25.28
C VAL A 574 -5.64 -7.07 25.65
N ASP A 575 -6.58 -6.89 26.58
CA ASP A 575 -6.81 -5.62 27.26
C ASP A 575 -7.14 -5.85 28.74
N LEU A 576 -6.91 -4.85 29.57
CA LEU A 576 -7.00 -4.97 31.01
C LEU A 576 -8.00 -3.96 31.60
N ALA A 577 -8.93 -4.48 32.40
CA ALA A 577 -9.68 -3.69 33.36
C ALA A 577 -9.49 -4.30 34.74
N TRP A 578 -8.59 -3.70 35.52
CA TRP A 578 -8.08 -4.26 36.76
C TRP A 578 -9.22 -4.73 37.70
N PRO A 579 -9.14 -5.96 38.26
CA PRO A 579 -8.04 -6.94 38.19
C PRO A 579 -8.11 -7.94 37.03
N HIS A 580 -8.99 -7.73 36.05
CA HIS A 580 -9.23 -8.71 34.99
C HIS A 580 -8.45 -8.40 33.70
N ALA A 581 -7.90 -9.45 33.09
CA ALA A 581 -7.38 -9.44 31.73
C ALA A 581 -8.37 -10.13 30.79
N TYR A 582 -8.74 -9.44 29.72
CA TYR A 582 -9.65 -9.92 28.68
C TYR A 582 -8.82 -10.30 27.48
N VAL A 583 -8.96 -11.55 27.01
CA VAL A 583 -8.06 -12.11 26.01
C VAL A 583 -8.85 -12.75 24.89
N GLY A 584 -8.50 -12.41 23.66
CA GLY A 584 -9.03 -13.03 22.47
C GLY A 584 -8.32 -14.36 22.19
N SER A 585 -9.07 -15.43 22.02
CA SER A 585 -8.60 -16.78 21.69
C SER A 585 -9.23 -17.23 20.37
N ALA A 586 -8.43 -17.86 19.50
CA ALA A 586 -8.89 -18.40 18.23
C ALA A 586 -9.87 -19.56 18.39
N GLU A 587 -9.74 -20.34 19.48
CA GLU A 587 -10.55 -21.54 19.72
C GLU A 587 -11.62 -21.34 20.79
N HIS A 588 -11.38 -20.44 21.75
CA HIS A 588 -12.28 -20.21 22.89
C HIS A 588 -13.03 -18.87 22.83
N GLY A 589 -12.84 -18.10 21.77
CA GLY A 589 -13.44 -16.79 21.57
C GLY A 589 -12.83 -15.73 22.49
N ILE A 590 -13.45 -15.49 23.65
CA ILE A 590 -12.99 -14.51 24.64
C ILE A 590 -12.86 -15.18 25.99
N GLU A 591 -11.72 -14.95 26.64
CA GLU A 591 -11.41 -15.44 27.98
C GLU A 591 -11.14 -14.29 28.92
N ILE A 592 -11.63 -14.42 30.14
CA ILE A 592 -11.52 -13.39 31.18
C ILE A 592 -10.78 -14.00 32.34
N LEU A 593 -9.59 -13.46 32.62
CA LEU A 593 -8.71 -13.96 33.66
C LEU A 593 -8.59 -12.97 34.81
N ASP A 594 -8.63 -13.47 36.04
CA ASP A 594 -8.15 -12.74 37.21
C ASP A 594 -6.61 -12.75 37.19
N VAL A 595 -6.02 -11.56 37.14
CA VAL A 595 -4.56 -11.34 37.14
C VAL A 595 -4.10 -10.56 38.37
N GLU A 596 -4.91 -10.50 39.44
CA GLU A 596 -4.54 -9.86 40.70
C GLU A 596 -3.25 -10.48 41.24
N ASN A 597 -3.20 -11.82 41.29
CA ASN A 597 -1.98 -12.58 41.55
C ASN A 597 -1.28 -12.95 40.22
N PRO A 598 -0.24 -12.21 39.80
CA PRO A 598 0.41 -12.41 38.50
C PRO A 598 1.16 -13.75 38.41
N SER A 599 1.43 -14.41 39.54
CA SER A 599 2.08 -15.72 39.55
C SER A 599 1.12 -16.88 39.32
N LYS A 600 -0.18 -16.63 39.47
CA LYS A 600 -1.24 -17.63 39.32
C LYS A 600 -2.50 -17.01 38.70
N PRO A 601 -2.46 -16.59 37.43
CA PRO A 601 -3.67 -16.13 36.75
C PRO A 601 -4.72 -17.23 36.69
N LYS A 602 -6.00 -16.87 36.76
CA LYS A 602 -7.10 -17.85 36.78
C LYS A 602 -8.22 -17.44 35.84
N LEU A 603 -8.78 -18.42 35.14
CA LEU A 603 -10.00 -18.21 34.35
C LEU A 603 -11.18 -17.92 35.27
N VAL A 604 -11.87 -16.81 34.99
CA VAL A 604 -13.05 -16.34 35.71
C VAL A 604 -14.30 -16.49 34.86
N GLY A 605 -14.20 -16.25 33.56
CA GLY A 605 -15.32 -16.35 32.63
C GLY A 605 -14.85 -16.45 31.18
N SER A 606 -15.79 -16.76 30.29
CA SER A 606 -15.55 -16.78 28.85
C SER A 606 -16.81 -16.39 28.07
N ALA A 607 -16.61 -15.94 26.83
CA ALA A 607 -17.68 -15.63 25.88
C ALA A 607 -17.32 -16.17 24.50
N ASN A 608 -18.32 -16.69 23.78
CA ASN A 608 -18.15 -17.09 22.39
C ASN A 608 -18.23 -15.87 21.45
N SER A 609 -17.29 -15.77 20.51
CA SER A 609 -17.21 -14.73 19.47
C SER A 609 -17.38 -15.30 18.06
N ASP A 610 -17.92 -16.50 17.88
CA ASP A 610 -18.19 -17.14 16.58
C ASP A 610 -16.97 -17.27 15.64
N GLY A 611 -15.75 -17.14 16.18
CA GLY A 611 -14.50 -17.17 15.42
C GLY A 611 -13.36 -16.51 16.18
N ALA A 612 -12.18 -16.45 15.54
CA ALA A 612 -10.97 -15.92 16.15
C ALA A 612 -11.06 -14.41 16.39
N VAL A 613 -10.77 -13.99 17.63
CA VAL A 613 -10.77 -12.58 18.01
C VAL A 613 -9.44 -11.92 17.63
N ALA A 614 -9.49 -11.03 16.65
CA ALA A 614 -8.33 -10.31 16.15
C ALA A 614 -7.92 -9.14 17.06
N SER A 615 -8.89 -8.52 17.73
CA SER A 615 -8.67 -7.36 18.61
C SER A 615 -9.82 -7.20 19.60
N LEU A 616 -9.51 -6.72 20.79
CA LEU A 616 -10.52 -6.30 21.75
C LEU A 616 -10.12 -5.03 22.51
N GLN A 617 -11.08 -4.36 23.13
CA GLN A 617 -10.86 -3.30 24.10
C GLN A 617 -12.00 -3.24 25.11
N VAL A 618 -11.67 -3.07 26.39
CA VAL A 618 -12.61 -2.75 27.45
C VAL A 618 -12.95 -1.26 27.42
N ALA A 619 -14.26 -0.97 27.38
CA ALA A 619 -14.82 0.38 27.37
C ALA A 619 -15.95 0.47 28.42
N GLY A 620 -15.58 0.83 29.64
CA GLY A 620 -16.51 0.87 30.77
C GLY A 620 -17.07 -0.53 31.08
N ASN A 621 -18.39 -0.68 31.04
CA ASN A 621 -19.07 -1.95 31.33
C ASN A 621 -19.13 -2.89 30.11
N TYR A 622 -18.53 -2.52 28.98
CA TYR A 622 -18.55 -3.33 27.76
C TYR A 622 -17.15 -3.72 27.34
N LEU A 623 -17.03 -4.92 26.79
CA LEU A 623 -15.88 -5.36 26.00
C LEU A 623 -16.29 -5.32 24.53
N VAL A 624 -15.57 -4.54 23.73
CA VAL A 624 -15.76 -4.50 22.29
C VAL A 624 -14.69 -5.36 21.64
N ALA A 625 -15.11 -6.36 20.88
CA ALA A 625 -14.23 -7.31 20.19
C ALA A 625 -14.49 -7.28 18.69
N VAL A 626 -13.46 -7.58 17.92
CA VAL A 626 -13.55 -7.82 16.48
C VAL A 626 -13.05 -9.21 16.18
N ASP A 627 -13.90 -9.99 15.52
CA ASP A 627 -13.65 -11.35 15.07
C ASP A 627 -13.76 -11.45 13.53
N GLU A 628 -13.69 -12.67 13.01
CA GLU A 628 -13.79 -12.95 11.57
C GLU A 628 -15.14 -12.57 10.94
N VAL A 629 -16.18 -12.39 11.76
CA VAL A 629 -17.55 -12.07 11.31
C VAL A 629 -17.84 -10.57 11.40
N GLY A 630 -17.33 -9.89 12.42
CA GLY A 630 -17.52 -8.45 12.58
C GLY A 630 -17.19 -7.92 13.97
N VAL A 631 -17.93 -6.88 14.39
CA VAL A 631 -17.75 -6.23 15.70
C VAL A 631 -18.82 -6.70 16.65
N LYS A 632 -18.42 -7.03 17.88
CA LYS A 632 -19.31 -7.48 18.96
C LYS A 632 -19.06 -6.66 20.22
N ALA A 633 -20.13 -6.37 20.94
CA ALA A 633 -20.07 -5.79 22.28
C ALA A 633 -20.61 -6.81 23.28
N PHE A 634 -19.84 -7.08 24.33
CA PHE A 634 -20.24 -7.93 25.44
C PHE A 634 -20.40 -7.07 26.69
N ASN A 635 -21.52 -7.18 27.40
CA ASN A 635 -21.67 -6.60 28.73
C ASN A 635 -20.84 -7.43 29.71
N ILE A 636 -19.87 -6.80 30.35
CA ILE A 636 -18.90 -7.39 31.27
C ILE A 636 -19.06 -6.88 32.70
N THR A 637 -20.23 -6.33 33.05
CA THR A 637 -20.56 -5.91 34.43
C THR A 637 -20.37 -7.06 35.42
N ASN A 638 -20.62 -8.29 34.97
CA ASN A 638 -20.17 -9.50 35.64
C ASN A 638 -19.12 -10.22 34.77
N PRO A 639 -17.81 -10.09 35.08
CA PRO A 639 -16.74 -10.72 34.31
C PRO A 639 -16.79 -12.26 34.30
N ALA A 640 -17.50 -12.91 35.24
CA ALA A 640 -17.69 -14.35 35.23
C ALA A 640 -18.76 -14.81 34.22
N HIS A 641 -19.66 -13.92 33.84
CA HIS A 641 -20.77 -14.20 32.93
C HIS A 641 -20.95 -13.05 31.91
N PRO A 642 -19.98 -12.86 31.00
CA PRO A 642 -20.11 -11.89 29.91
C PRO A 642 -21.31 -12.22 29.02
N VAL A 643 -22.11 -11.22 28.67
CA VAL A 643 -23.32 -11.40 27.86
C VAL A 643 -23.18 -10.63 26.55
N LEU A 644 -23.44 -11.28 25.41
CA LEU A 644 -23.47 -10.59 24.12
C LEU A 644 -24.56 -9.51 24.14
N ALA A 645 -24.13 -8.26 24.07
CA ALA A 645 -24.98 -7.08 24.19
C ALA A 645 -25.34 -6.51 22.82
N GLY A 646 -24.53 -6.74 21.79
CA GLY A 646 -24.81 -6.32 20.42
C GLY A 646 -23.75 -6.79 19.45
N GLN A 647 -24.08 -6.83 18.16
CA GLN A 647 -23.13 -7.19 17.12
C GLN A 647 -23.48 -6.52 15.79
N SER A 648 -22.49 -6.36 14.93
CA SER A 648 -22.67 -5.89 13.56
C SER A 648 -21.65 -6.53 12.64
N ALA A 649 -22.15 -7.11 11.54
CA ALA A 649 -21.32 -7.61 10.47
C ALA A 649 -20.76 -6.43 9.67
N ILE A 650 -19.44 -6.36 9.51
CA ILE A 650 -18.85 -5.35 8.62
C ILE A 650 -18.71 -5.98 7.24
N ARG A 651 -19.71 -5.78 6.38
CA ARG A 651 -19.75 -6.38 5.02
C ARG A 651 -18.57 -5.99 4.13
N GLU A 652 -17.89 -4.86 4.38
CA GLU A 652 -16.67 -4.47 3.65
C GLU A 652 -15.48 -5.42 3.91
N ILE A 653 -15.56 -6.30 4.91
CA ILE A 653 -14.51 -7.23 5.33
C ILE A 653 -14.64 -8.60 4.64
N ASN A 654 -15.83 -8.96 4.14
CA ASN A 654 -16.10 -10.31 3.61
C ASN A 654 -15.43 -10.65 2.27
N ASN A 655 -14.74 -9.71 1.62
CA ASN A 655 -14.09 -9.95 0.33
C ASN A 655 -12.59 -10.31 0.43
N ASN A 656 -11.95 -10.18 1.60
CA ASN A 656 -10.54 -10.53 1.79
C ASN A 656 -10.35 -11.34 3.09
N ILE A 657 -10.09 -12.64 2.94
CA ILE A 657 -10.26 -13.68 3.96
C ILE A 657 -9.08 -13.78 4.98
N HIS A 658 -8.17 -12.79 5.09
CA HIS A 658 -6.88 -13.06 5.74
C HIS A 658 -6.25 -12.02 6.67
N MET A 659 -6.93 -10.98 7.19
CA MET A 659 -6.17 -9.85 7.76
C MET A 659 -6.62 -9.31 9.13
N PRO A 660 -5.67 -9.03 10.05
CA PRO A 660 -5.98 -8.70 11.44
C PRO A 660 -6.58 -7.29 11.54
N LEU A 661 -7.83 -7.23 11.96
CA LEU A 661 -8.52 -5.98 12.29
C LEU A 661 -8.09 -5.51 13.68
N ARG A 662 -8.07 -4.19 13.90
CA ARG A 662 -7.86 -3.61 15.24
C ARG A 662 -9.06 -2.75 15.62
N VAL A 663 -9.49 -2.84 16.88
CA VAL A 663 -10.56 -1.99 17.40
C VAL A 663 -10.04 -1.14 18.54
N ARG A 664 -10.44 0.12 18.51
CA ARG A 664 -10.37 1.00 19.66
C ARG A 664 -11.68 1.72 19.90
N VAL A 665 -12.00 1.96 21.16
CA VAL A 665 -13.20 2.67 21.59
C VAL A 665 -12.77 4.00 22.21
N LEU A 666 -13.36 5.07 21.72
CA LEU A 666 -13.28 6.40 22.32
C LEU A 666 -14.70 6.92 22.51
N ASN A 667 -15.06 7.25 23.75
CA ASN A 667 -16.43 7.58 24.13
C ASN A 667 -17.41 6.46 23.71
N ASN A 668 -18.44 6.77 22.92
CA ASN A 668 -19.41 5.82 22.39
C ASN A 668 -19.11 5.40 20.94
N PHE A 669 -17.86 5.51 20.47
CA PHE A 669 -17.50 5.19 19.09
C PHE A 669 -16.42 4.10 19.04
N ALA A 670 -16.67 3.07 18.25
CA ALA A 670 -15.70 2.04 17.90
C ALA A 670 -15.03 2.39 16.56
N TYR A 671 -13.72 2.49 16.59
CA TYR A 671 -12.83 2.76 15.48
C TYR A 671 -12.16 1.44 15.09
N VAL A 672 -12.52 0.92 13.92
CA VAL A 672 -12.06 -0.36 13.42
C VAL A 672 -11.08 -0.13 12.28
N CYS A 673 -9.81 -0.40 12.56
CA CYS A 673 -8.71 -0.44 11.63
C CYS A 673 -8.84 -1.64 10.71
N SER A 674 -8.92 -1.37 9.40
CA SER A 674 -8.83 -2.39 8.35
C SER A 674 -7.62 -2.11 7.46
N TRP A 675 -7.20 -3.13 6.69
CA TRP A 675 -6.16 -3.01 5.67
C TRP A 675 -6.43 -1.98 4.57
N ARG A 676 -7.53 -1.23 4.61
CA ARG A 676 -7.80 -0.14 3.67
C ARG A 676 -8.24 1.12 4.38
N ASP A 677 -9.17 1.00 5.31
CA ASP A 677 -9.91 2.12 5.87
C ASP A 677 -9.98 2.03 7.41
N LEU A 678 -10.10 3.18 8.05
CA LEU A 678 -10.55 3.31 9.44
C LEU A 678 -12.08 3.43 9.43
N ILE A 679 -12.78 2.38 9.85
CA ILE A 679 -14.24 2.34 9.94
C ILE A 679 -14.69 2.90 11.29
N VAL A 680 -15.71 3.74 11.31
CA VAL A 680 -16.25 4.34 12.54
C VAL A 680 -17.70 3.90 12.76
N LEU A 681 -17.95 3.29 13.92
CA LEU A 681 -19.27 2.83 14.35
C LEU A 681 -19.67 3.54 15.65
N GLU A 682 -20.87 4.12 15.70
CA GLU A 682 -21.47 4.61 16.93
C GLU A 682 -22.12 3.44 17.70
N MET A 683 -21.81 3.32 18.98
CA MET A 683 -22.40 2.38 19.91
C MET A 683 -23.62 3.04 20.58
N GLN A 684 -24.81 2.75 20.07
CA GLN A 684 -26.06 3.26 20.63
C GLN A 684 -26.57 2.31 21.70
N MET A 685 -26.51 2.75 22.95
CA MET A 685 -27.02 2.01 24.10
C MET A 685 -28.54 2.18 24.20
N GLN A 686 -29.30 1.08 24.12
CA GLN A 686 -30.74 1.13 24.38
C GLN A 686 -30.98 1.13 25.89
N SER A 687 -31.66 2.16 26.41
CA SER A 687 -32.18 2.10 27.77
C SER A 687 -33.19 0.97 27.86
N ARG A 688 -32.96 -0.02 28.73
CA ARG A 688 -34.00 -0.99 29.10
C ARG A 688 -35.20 -0.19 29.62
N ARG A 689 -36.30 -0.21 28.88
CA ARG A 689 -37.61 0.24 29.39
C ARG A 689 -38.24 -0.88 30.20
#